data_AF-A0A2E5DZ36-F1
#
_entry.id   AF-A0A2E5DZ36-F1
#
_cell.length_a   1.000
_cell.length_b   1.000
_cell.length_c   1.000
_cell.angle_alpha   90.00
_cell.angle_beta   90.00
_cell.angle_gamma   90.00
#
_symmetry.space_group_name_H-M   'P 1'
#
loop_
_entity.id
_entity.type
_entity.pdbx_description
1 polymer ?
#
loop_
_entity_poly.entity_id
_entity_poly.type
_entity_poly.pdbx_seq_one_letter_code
_entity_poly.pdbx_strand_id
1 'polypeptide(L)'
;MIQNIISISAAAGISLLSGYSLATTPPTPGHKMPDHMIQCSKDCQVSLHTPGGWRGKALRAKEVRQGTRSGPRGLSGVLEVPVLCFGYQNVNLPANTVPNLQQQLFDGPWPTGTLTEYWKEVSYGAFTFDGTVYDVGNLSQIDTYYEENNNGRSPDRIVDYITESVTAIDNAVDFGIYDNDGPDGEPNSGDDDGIVDLLALVHPEIGGEVNPPTHKNIWSHRSSFDWATGGTMLETNDDAAGGGKIRINDYVIQPAIGDSGGLIEIGVFCHEFGHAIGLPDLYDRDQSSEGIGDHCLMSSGGWNSPESPAHLSAWCRVEMGWVEPTVAIGSYLGYQLPNIEQFPVALKVINDPDGIEYFLIENRQPIGFDQNLLDCGLAIWHIDPRVGNSINDKEWCTGGGLPLNYRVALEQEDGLCNLENDDNRGDNGDFWHRDGGASPKFDSGSNPNSMTYDGDDMGVLIQNLSDCNNTMVFDIEVDPLPIQEPRKLDVLFIFDASGSYEDDLPNMLGQLPSVIDDIQARFPDPRFGIGSFRDFPIEPNGEEDDWAWRLDLDLTTDEPSVLNALSNIQAAGGDDVPESQFIAVHQALAGNGVDLNGDGIFGNTPGELEPDPVSWDPTRAPIIFLMTDAPFHDTSLEDYPFGPEAETTIGWGDVLNQIQVPTGAHSSPRIFTLNPEPDGIILTPGNDGETPWDPDMLYLQATEMALYSNGSMISAGYESVHFREAVQEALDLLATQMPQIGSCCTDDQTCVEGVILDDCLYLLDGHFAPGTTACSSDCNDNGKPDGCEISMGLVDDMNGNQIPDECECLGDSNLDGKIDIDDLLKLLGYWGACEGCTDVDLNGDGRVDIEDLLRLLELWGDCPNTSGCAVGEIEDCFGNCAPATWLGDATCDDGEYEYNGFLIDFNCVEFAFDDGDCVDCNENEIPDCFGNCCPATWIGDGFCDDGSDIYNGNFIFLNCEAYDWDGGDCEP
;
A
#
# COMPACT_ATOMS: atom_id res chain seq x y z
N MET A 1 15.12 13.65 54.67
CA MET A 1 14.14 13.95 55.75
C MET A 1 14.41 15.36 56.30
N ILE A 2 13.61 16.34 55.88
CA ILE A 2 13.33 17.67 56.50
C ILE A 2 14.52 18.58 56.93
N GLN A 3 14.64 19.73 56.22
CA GLN A 3 15.05 21.10 56.66
C GLN A 3 16.43 21.32 57.35
N ASN A 4 17.18 22.38 57.05
CA ASN A 4 16.91 23.78 57.43
C ASN A 4 17.90 24.72 56.68
N ILE A 5 17.59 25.93 56.17
CA ILE A 5 16.82 27.12 56.62
C ILE A 5 17.73 28.31 57.06
N ILE A 6 17.72 29.35 56.21
CA ILE A 6 17.61 30.81 56.49
C ILE A 6 18.70 31.57 57.29
N SER A 7 19.20 32.68 56.72
CA SER A 7 19.21 34.07 57.27
C SER A 7 20.01 35.02 56.35
N ILE A 8 19.46 35.92 55.52
CA ILE A 8 18.63 37.14 55.72
C ILE A 8 19.43 38.46 55.91
N SER A 9 19.49 39.27 54.84
CA SER A 9 19.50 40.77 54.77
C SER A 9 20.70 41.55 55.39
N ALA A 10 21.04 42.82 55.08
CA ALA A 10 20.55 43.91 54.19
C ALA A 10 21.66 45.03 54.16
N ALA A 11 21.68 46.12 53.35
CA ALA A 11 20.97 46.57 52.14
C ALA A 11 21.63 47.87 51.58
N ALA A 12 21.32 48.25 50.32
CA ALA A 12 21.50 49.58 49.66
C ALA A 12 22.93 50.11 49.34
N GLY A 13 23.17 50.78 48.20
CA GLY A 13 22.29 51.14 47.06
C GLY A 13 22.98 52.08 46.03
N ILE A 14 22.19 52.73 45.14
CA ILE A 14 22.54 53.66 44.01
C ILE A 14 22.77 52.92 42.66
N SER A 15 21.81 52.80 41.72
CA SER A 15 21.13 53.79 40.81
C SER A 15 21.91 54.10 39.50
N LEU A 16 21.35 54.27 38.28
CA LEU A 16 19.98 54.14 37.69
C LEU A 16 20.06 54.25 36.14
N LEU A 17 19.14 53.59 35.38
CA LEU A 17 18.74 53.84 33.95
C LEU A 17 19.81 53.56 32.83
N SER A 18 19.55 52.87 31.71
CA SER A 18 18.36 52.79 30.82
C SER A 18 18.50 51.74 29.69
N GLY A 19 17.38 51.11 29.24
CA GLY A 19 17.22 50.34 27.98
C GLY A 19 17.94 48.97 27.91
N TYR A 20 17.30 47.83 27.64
CA TYR A 20 16.45 47.51 26.47
C TYR A 20 15.39 46.43 26.76
N SER A 21 14.52 46.22 25.78
CA SER A 21 13.51 45.15 25.68
C SER A 21 14.11 43.75 25.61
N LEU A 22 13.44 42.80 26.27
CA LEU A 22 13.15 41.45 25.80
C LEU A 22 11.67 41.25 26.20
N ALA A 23 10.67 41.24 25.30
CA ALA A 23 10.50 40.33 24.17
C ALA A 23 10.64 38.88 24.66
N THR A 24 9.52 38.29 25.08
CA THR A 24 9.37 36.84 25.14
C THR A 24 9.51 36.33 23.71
N THR A 25 10.43 35.39 23.52
CA THR A 25 10.66 34.70 22.26
C THR A 25 9.57 33.64 22.05
N PRO A 26 9.30 33.21 20.81
CA PRO A 26 8.66 31.92 20.56
C PRO A 26 9.40 30.79 21.31
N PRO A 27 8.74 29.63 21.55
CA PRO A 27 9.26 28.60 22.44
C PRO A 27 10.66 28.12 22.06
N THR A 28 11.52 27.96 23.06
CA THR A 28 12.80 27.27 22.89
C THR A 28 12.57 25.78 22.63
N PRO A 29 13.27 25.16 21.66
CA PRO A 29 13.28 23.71 21.46
C PRO A 29 13.45 22.93 22.79
N GLY A 30 12.77 21.78 22.90
CA GLY A 30 12.77 20.96 24.12
C GLY A 30 11.83 21.42 25.23
N HIS A 31 10.63 21.91 24.90
CA HIS A 31 9.52 22.09 25.85
C HIS A 31 8.28 21.32 25.36
N LYS A 32 7.84 20.34 26.16
CA LYS A 32 6.71 19.44 25.87
C LYS A 32 5.45 20.16 25.40
N MET A 33 4.71 19.56 24.47
CA MET A 33 3.36 20.04 24.12
C MET A 33 2.48 20.01 25.37
N PRO A 34 1.93 21.15 25.84
CA PRO A 34 1.55 21.21 27.24
C PRO A 34 0.25 20.45 27.50
N ASP A 35 0.24 19.53 28.48
CA ASP A 35 -0.73 18.47 28.81
C ASP A 35 -2.20 18.72 28.38
N HIS A 36 -2.65 19.95 28.61
CA HIS A 36 -4.00 20.41 28.34
C HIS A 36 -4.37 20.68 26.85
N MET A 37 -3.40 20.92 25.93
CA MET A 37 -3.59 20.90 24.45
C MET A 37 -4.04 19.52 24.01
N ILE A 38 -3.36 18.53 24.55
CA ILE A 38 -3.52 17.14 24.21
C ILE A 38 -4.88 16.61 24.72
N GLN A 39 -5.34 17.08 25.89
CA GLN A 39 -6.72 16.88 26.34
C GLN A 39 -7.76 17.59 25.44
N CYS A 40 -7.38 18.58 24.62
CA CYS A 40 -8.31 19.28 23.73
C CYS A 40 -8.71 18.42 22.53
N SER A 41 -7.74 17.90 21.78
CA SER A 41 -8.00 17.08 20.59
C SER A 41 -8.85 15.86 20.94
N LYS A 42 -8.55 15.21 22.08
CA LYS A 42 -9.36 14.14 22.69
C LYS A 42 -10.83 14.50 22.91
N ASP A 43 -11.12 15.73 23.35
CA ASP A 43 -12.46 16.16 23.72
C ASP A 43 -13.26 16.73 22.52
N CYS A 44 -12.59 17.22 21.46
CA CYS A 44 -13.22 18.06 20.42
C CYS A 44 -13.44 17.37 19.05
N GLN A 45 -12.69 16.30 18.75
CA GLN A 45 -12.80 15.49 17.50
C GLN A 45 -13.99 14.50 17.51
N VAL A 46 -14.85 14.52 18.53
CA VAL A 46 -15.92 13.51 18.81
C VAL A 46 -17.09 13.51 17.78
N SER A 47 -17.00 14.33 16.72
CA SER A 47 -17.80 14.14 15.51
C SER A 47 -16.94 14.36 14.27
N LEU A 48 -16.55 13.24 13.67
CA LEU A 48 -16.09 13.16 12.27
C LEU A 48 -17.29 12.92 11.34
N HIS A 49 -18.53 13.14 11.79
CA HIS A 49 -19.75 12.60 11.18
C HIS A 49 -20.63 13.64 10.45
N THR A 50 -20.04 14.64 9.81
CA THR A 50 -20.74 15.45 8.79
C THR A 50 -20.30 15.04 7.38
N PRO A 51 -21.00 14.10 6.71
CA PRO A 51 -21.05 14.03 5.26
C PRO A 51 -21.51 15.39 4.70
N GLY A 52 -20.82 15.90 3.65
CA GLY A 52 -21.32 17.03 2.85
C GLY A 52 -20.48 18.31 2.81
N GLY A 53 -19.33 18.41 3.49
CA GLY A 53 -18.43 19.57 3.33
C GLY A 53 -17.27 19.36 2.33
N TRP A 54 -16.32 20.29 2.25
CA TRP A 54 -15.05 20.11 1.50
C TRP A 54 -14.25 18.86 1.90
N ARG A 55 -14.39 18.35 3.12
CA ARG A 55 -13.88 17.02 3.48
C ARG A 55 -14.47 15.93 2.57
N GLY A 56 -15.75 16.03 2.24
CA GLY A 56 -16.38 15.21 1.19
C GLY A 56 -15.76 15.44 -0.19
N LYS A 57 -15.21 16.62 -0.53
CA LYS A 57 -14.38 16.78 -1.76
C LYS A 57 -13.05 16.05 -1.66
N ALA A 58 -12.42 16.02 -0.48
CA ALA A 58 -11.16 15.31 -0.28
C ALA A 58 -11.36 13.78 -0.37
N LEU A 59 -12.41 13.28 0.27
CA LEU A 59 -12.86 11.88 0.20
C LEU A 59 -13.25 11.54 -1.25
N ARG A 60 -14.07 12.36 -1.92
CA ARG A 60 -14.34 12.25 -3.38
C ARG A 60 -13.07 12.25 -4.25
N ALA A 61 -12.02 12.97 -3.89
CA ALA A 61 -10.78 12.93 -4.64
C ALA A 61 -9.96 11.66 -4.36
N LYS A 62 -10.04 11.11 -3.15
CA LYS A 62 -9.41 9.85 -2.74
C LYS A 62 -10.10 8.65 -3.37
N GLU A 63 -11.44 8.66 -3.34
CA GLU A 63 -12.32 7.84 -4.16
C GLU A 63 -11.78 7.78 -5.60
N VAL A 64 -11.67 8.91 -6.32
CA VAL A 64 -11.14 8.96 -7.70
C VAL A 64 -9.69 8.43 -7.83
N ARG A 65 -8.85 8.47 -6.79
CA ARG A 65 -7.46 7.92 -6.86
C ARG A 65 -7.43 6.40 -6.80
N GLN A 66 -8.30 5.83 -5.97
CA GLN A 66 -8.69 4.42 -5.92
C GLN A 66 -9.68 4.06 -7.05
N GLY A 67 -9.86 4.99 -7.99
CA GLY A 67 -10.79 4.95 -9.10
C GLY A 67 -12.27 5.21 -8.75
N THR A 68 -12.71 4.91 -7.50
CA THR A 68 -14.09 4.83 -6.92
C THR A 68 -15.09 5.94 -7.22
N ARG A 69 -14.66 6.97 -7.94
CA ARG A 69 -15.55 7.93 -8.57
C ARG A 69 -14.90 8.53 -9.80
N SER A 70 -15.71 8.93 -10.78
CA SER A 70 -15.22 9.80 -11.87
C SER A 70 -15.08 11.25 -11.38
N GLY A 71 -13.89 11.84 -11.46
CA GLY A 71 -13.67 13.20 -10.94
C GLY A 71 -12.21 13.66 -11.02
N PRO A 72 -11.82 14.67 -10.22
CA PRO A 72 -10.43 15.05 -10.03
C PRO A 72 -9.73 14.11 -9.04
N ARG A 73 -8.55 13.58 -9.40
CA ARG A 73 -7.72 12.70 -8.53
C ARG A 73 -7.10 13.41 -7.31
N GLY A 74 -7.35 14.70 -7.10
CA GLY A 74 -6.78 15.46 -5.98
C GLY A 74 -7.70 16.60 -5.56
N LEU A 75 -7.68 16.92 -4.27
CA LEU A 75 -8.43 18.04 -3.72
C LEU A 75 -7.99 19.33 -4.41
N SER A 76 -8.92 20.09 -4.97
CA SER A 76 -8.58 21.28 -5.75
C SER A 76 -9.67 22.35 -5.73
N GLY A 77 -9.27 23.60 -5.96
CA GLY A 77 -10.14 24.78 -5.96
C GLY A 77 -9.86 25.73 -4.80
N VAL A 78 -10.90 26.48 -4.38
CA VAL A 78 -10.83 27.50 -3.33
C VAL A 78 -11.95 27.24 -2.31
N LEU A 79 -11.57 27.00 -1.05
CA LEU A 79 -12.50 26.95 0.07
C LEU A 79 -12.65 28.36 0.63
N GLU A 80 -13.85 28.94 0.54
CA GLU A 80 -14.17 30.28 1.04
C GLU A 80 -14.58 30.19 2.51
N VAL A 81 -13.97 30.98 3.40
CA VAL A 81 -14.23 30.91 4.85
C VAL A 81 -14.80 32.21 5.43
N PRO A 82 -15.93 32.17 6.17
CA PRO A 82 -16.35 33.25 7.05
C PRO A 82 -15.53 33.22 8.34
N VAL A 83 -14.71 34.26 8.55
CA VAL A 83 -13.93 34.42 9.79
C VAL A 83 -14.61 35.50 10.66
N LEU A 84 -15.32 35.07 11.70
CA LEU A 84 -16.07 35.97 12.59
C LEU A 84 -15.20 36.41 13.77
N CYS A 85 -14.79 37.68 13.81
CA CYS A 85 -14.14 38.28 14.98
C CYS A 85 -15.15 39.02 15.87
N PHE A 86 -15.02 38.92 17.19
CA PHE A 86 -15.88 39.61 18.15
C PHE A 86 -15.14 39.96 19.46
N GLY A 87 -15.75 40.85 20.25
CA GLY A 87 -15.41 41.09 21.65
C GLY A 87 -16.36 40.38 22.62
N TYR A 88 -15.99 40.35 23.90
CA TYR A 88 -16.88 40.08 25.03
C TYR A 88 -17.48 41.37 25.60
N GLN A 89 -18.45 41.28 26.52
CA GLN A 89 -18.99 42.45 27.23
C GLN A 89 -17.90 43.24 27.99
N ASN A 90 -16.88 42.56 28.52
CA ASN A 90 -15.79 43.17 29.29
C ASN A 90 -14.47 43.36 28.51
N VAL A 91 -14.25 42.61 27.42
CA VAL A 91 -13.02 42.66 26.61
C VAL A 91 -13.39 42.99 25.16
N ASN A 92 -12.90 44.10 24.62
CA ASN A 92 -13.16 44.44 23.21
C ASN A 92 -12.11 43.79 22.32
N LEU A 93 -12.49 43.43 21.09
CA LEU A 93 -11.56 43.05 20.04
C LEU A 93 -10.47 44.14 19.87
N PRO A 94 -9.18 43.77 19.75
CA PRO A 94 -8.11 44.74 19.53
C PRO A 94 -8.30 45.57 18.25
N ALA A 95 -7.82 46.82 18.29
CA ALA A 95 -7.99 47.73 17.17
C ALA A 95 -7.16 47.26 15.95
N ASN A 96 -7.81 47.20 14.79
CA ASN A 96 -7.29 46.69 13.51
C ASN A 96 -7.11 45.17 13.41
N THR A 97 -7.64 44.35 14.34
CA THR A 97 -7.61 42.88 14.19
C THR A 97 -8.22 42.43 12.85
N VAL A 98 -9.48 42.78 12.57
CA VAL A 98 -10.18 42.40 11.33
C VAL A 98 -9.42 42.74 10.04
N PRO A 99 -9.04 44.00 9.76
CA PRO A 99 -8.33 44.33 8.51
C PRO A 99 -6.91 43.75 8.45
N ASN A 100 -6.27 43.48 9.58
CA ASN A 100 -4.96 42.81 9.57
C ASN A 100 -5.12 41.31 9.31
N LEU A 101 -6.09 40.63 9.94
CA LEU A 101 -6.39 39.22 9.66
C LEU A 101 -6.83 39.01 8.21
N GLN A 102 -7.66 39.89 7.65
CA GLN A 102 -8.01 39.84 6.22
C GLN A 102 -6.74 39.86 5.34
N GLN A 103 -5.78 40.73 5.67
CA GLN A 103 -4.54 40.83 4.93
C GLN A 103 -3.55 39.67 5.19
N GLN A 104 -3.57 39.10 6.39
CA GLN A 104 -2.67 38.03 6.83
C GLN A 104 -3.16 36.64 6.40
N LEU A 105 -4.47 36.41 6.37
CA LEU A 105 -5.04 35.14 5.95
C LEU A 105 -5.20 35.09 4.43
N PHE A 106 -5.75 36.15 3.82
CA PHE A 106 -6.30 36.08 2.46
C PHE A 106 -5.68 37.10 1.47
N ASP A 107 -5.89 38.42 1.65
CA ASP A 107 -5.58 39.42 0.61
C ASP A 107 -4.08 39.53 0.26
N GLY A 108 -3.23 39.41 1.27
CA GLY A 108 -1.79 39.65 1.17
C GLY A 108 -1.38 41.06 0.71
N PRO A 109 -0.09 41.24 0.37
CA PRO A 109 1.01 40.41 0.81
C PRO A 109 1.24 40.60 2.32
N TRP A 110 1.52 39.53 3.06
CA TRP A 110 1.94 39.58 4.45
C TRP A 110 3.46 39.34 4.56
N PRO A 111 4.20 39.92 5.53
CA PRO A 111 5.66 39.86 5.54
C PRO A 111 6.28 38.45 5.63
N THR A 112 5.52 37.47 6.12
CA THR A 112 5.94 36.06 6.31
C THR A 112 5.14 35.09 5.45
N GLY A 113 4.37 35.60 4.47
CA GLY A 113 3.39 34.85 3.71
C GLY A 113 2.00 34.87 4.35
N THR A 114 0.96 34.61 3.56
CA THR A 114 -0.43 34.44 4.03
C THR A 114 -0.84 32.97 4.17
N LEU A 115 -1.96 32.71 4.84
CA LEU A 115 -2.57 31.36 4.87
C LEU A 115 -2.93 30.87 3.46
N THR A 116 -3.48 31.74 2.62
CA THR A 116 -3.71 31.48 1.18
C THR A 116 -2.41 31.15 0.44
N GLU A 117 -1.28 31.79 0.75
CA GLU A 117 0.01 31.48 0.14
C GLU A 117 0.57 30.13 0.65
N TYR A 118 0.42 29.81 1.93
CA TYR A 118 0.79 28.50 2.51
C TYR A 118 0.09 27.34 1.80
N TRP A 119 -1.25 27.37 1.72
CA TRP A 119 -2.02 26.28 1.12
C TRP A 119 -1.79 26.14 -0.40
N LYS A 120 -1.46 27.24 -1.09
CA LYS A 120 -0.99 27.18 -2.49
C LYS A 120 0.39 26.54 -2.63
N GLU A 121 1.28 26.73 -1.66
CA GLU A 121 2.61 26.13 -1.70
C GLU A 121 2.54 24.61 -1.47
N VAL A 122 1.93 24.16 -0.37
CA VAL A 122 1.89 22.72 -0.01
C VAL A 122 1.03 21.85 -0.95
N SER A 123 0.13 22.45 -1.74
CA SER A 123 -0.70 21.78 -2.75
C SER A 123 -0.23 21.97 -4.20
N TYR A 124 0.95 22.58 -4.42
CA TYR A 124 1.48 22.91 -5.76
C TYR A 124 0.54 23.81 -6.60
N GLY A 125 -0.30 24.60 -5.92
CA GLY A 125 -1.30 25.48 -6.51
C GLY A 125 -2.61 24.80 -6.90
N ALA A 126 -2.83 23.52 -6.53
CA ALA A 126 -4.09 22.82 -6.77
C ALA A 126 -5.22 23.34 -5.87
N PHE A 127 -4.92 23.67 -4.62
CA PHE A 127 -5.89 24.03 -3.59
C PHE A 127 -5.48 25.29 -2.81
N THR A 128 -6.45 26.01 -2.25
CA THR A 128 -6.22 27.09 -1.30
C THR A 128 -7.47 27.39 -0.48
N PHE A 129 -7.29 28.13 0.60
CA PHE A 129 -8.37 28.90 1.22
C PHE A 129 -8.36 30.35 0.73
N ASP A 130 -9.54 30.97 0.70
CA ASP A 130 -9.78 32.41 0.62
C ASP A 130 -10.91 32.75 1.62
N GLY A 131 -11.32 34.01 1.76
CA GLY A 131 -12.45 34.33 2.63
C GLY A 131 -12.59 35.78 3.06
N THR A 132 -13.52 36.01 3.98
CA THR A 132 -13.81 37.34 4.51
C THR A 132 -13.82 37.34 6.04
N VAL A 133 -13.06 38.29 6.61
CA VAL A 133 -13.01 38.54 8.05
C VAL A 133 -14.01 39.63 8.44
N TYR A 134 -14.88 39.31 9.40
CA TYR A 134 -15.99 40.15 9.84
C TYR A 134 -15.82 40.67 11.27
N ASP A 135 -16.27 41.91 11.51
CA ASP A 135 -16.45 42.46 12.87
C ASP A 135 -17.91 42.27 13.29
N VAL A 136 -18.15 41.30 14.17
CA VAL A 136 -19.48 40.99 14.73
C VAL A 136 -19.82 41.93 15.92
N GLY A 137 -18.86 42.70 16.42
CA GLY A 137 -19.01 43.54 17.61
C GLY A 137 -18.80 42.76 18.91
N ASN A 138 -19.46 43.16 20.00
CA ASN A 138 -19.31 42.51 21.31
C ASN A 138 -20.50 41.62 21.65
N LEU A 139 -20.23 40.39 22.08
CA LEU A 139 -21.18 39.45 22.65
C LEU A 139 -21.75 39.94 23.99
N SER A 140 -22.91 39.39 24.38
CA SER A 140 -23.73 39.87 25.49
C SER A 140 -23.17 39.56 26.87
N GLN A 141 -22.40 38.47 27.03
CA GLN A 141 -21.79 38.09 28.31
C GLN A 141 -20.30 38.43 28.37
N ILE A 142 -19.72 38.26 29.55
CA ILE A 142 -18.28 38.42 29.80
C ILE A 142 -17.51 37.18 29.37
N ASP A 143 -16.23 37.34 29.05
CA ASP A 143 -15.21 36.28 28.83
C ASP A 143 -15.50 34.94 29.57
N THR A 144 -15.42 34.98 30.90
CA THR A 144 -15.59 33.88 31.86
C THR A 144 -16.97 33.20 31.86
N TYR A 145 -17.94 33.71 31.10
CA TYR A 145 -19.19 32.99 30.83
C TYR A 145 -18.98 31.93 29.75
N TYR A 146 -18.33 32.30 28.64
CA TYR A 146 -18.14 31.43 27.47
C TYR A 146 -16.98 30.44 27.67
N GLU A 147 -15.92 30.88 28.36
CA GLU A 147 -14.77 30.05 28.78
C GLU A 147 -15.15 28.88 29.72
N GLU A 148 -16.15 29.13 30.56
CA GLU A 148 -16.58 28.25 31.65
C GLU A 148 -15.43 27.69 32.54
N ASN A 149 -15.36 26.38 32.75
CA ASN A 149 -14.30 25.71 33.52
C ASN A 149 -13.36 24.85 32.67
N ASN A 150 -13.65 24.67 31.38
CA ASN A 150 -12.87 23.84 30.44
C ASN A 150 -12.42 24.63 29.20
N ASN A 151 -12.18 25.94 29.35
CA ASN A 151 -11.67 26.84 28.31
C ASN A 151 -12.53 26.83 27.01
N GLY A 152 -13.86 26.83 27.15
CA GLY A 152 -14.79 26.82 26.01
C GLY A 152 -15.06 25.45 25.39
N ARG A 153 -14.36 24.39 25.81
CA ARG A 153 -14.51 23.01 25.28
C ARG A 153 -15.65 22.21 25.90
N SER A 154 -16.68 22.89 26.42
CA SER A 154 -17.83 22.25 27.06
C SER A 154 -19.13 22.72 26.40
N PRO A 155 -20.06 21.79 26.06
CA PRO A 155 -21.28 22.09 25.30
C PRO A 155 -22.09 23.29 25.80
N ASP A 156 -22.29 23.39 27.12
CA ASP A 156 -23.21 24.32 27.81
C ASP A 156 -23.03 25.81 27.48
N ARG A 157 -21.86 26.22 26.98
CA ARG A 157 -21.50 27.64 26.75
C ARG A 157 -20.96 27.94 25.37
N ILE A 158 -20.38 26.96 24.68
CA ILE A 158 -19.94 27.15 23.30
C ILE A 158 -21.14 27.26 22.34
N VAL A 159 -22.25 26.58 22.64
CA VAL A 159 -23.53 26.75 21.90
C VAL A 159 -24.05 28.19 22.00
N ASP A 160 -24.06 28.78 23.21
CA ASP A 160 -24.46 30.19 23.40
C ASP A 160 -23.57 31.14 22.59
N TYR A 161 -22.26 30.88 22.57
CA TYR A 161 -21.25 31.68 21.89
C TYR A 161 -21.43 31.69 20.37
N ILE A 162 -21.51 30.51 19.76
CA ILE A 162 -21.68 30.34 18.30
C ILE A 162 -23.04 30.87 17.86
N THR A 163 -24.10 30.55 18.62
CA THR A 163 -25.45 31.06 18.32
C THR A 163 -25.48 32.58 18.35
N GLU A 164 -24.85 33.22 19.34
CA GLU A 164 -24.83 34.68 19.45
C GLU A 164 -23.97 35.35 18.36
N SER A 165 -22.80 34.80 18.02
CA SER A 165 -21.91 35.39 17.01
C SER A 165 -22.51 35.33 15.60
N VAL A 166 -23.09 34.19 15.21
CA VAL A 166 -23.77 34.02 13.92
C VAL A 166 -25.02 34.90 13.86
N THR A 167 -25.94 34.81 14.84
CA THR A 167 -27.21 35.57 14.85
C THR A 167 -27.00 37.09 14.78
N ALA A 168 -25.89 37.59 15.34
CA ALA A 168 -25.58 39.01 15.33
C ALA A 168 -25.25 39.57 13.92
N ILE A 169 -24.72 38.74 13.02
CA ILE A 169 -24.29 39.15 11.67
C ILE A 169 -25.12 38.56 10.52
N ASP A 170 -25.86 37.48 10.77
CA ASP A 170 -26.78 36.77 9.86
C ASP A 170 -27.71 37.69 9.01
N ASN A 171 -28.13 38.86 9.51
CA ASN A 171 -28.94 39.79 8.70
C ASN A 171 -28.13 40.65 7.68
N ALA A 172 -26.81 40.48 7.63
CA ALA A 172 -25.87 41.31 6.87
C ALA A 172 -24.81 40.53 6.08
N VAL A 173 -24.61 39.25 6.39
CA VAL A 173 -23.80 38.28 5.66
C VAL A 173 -24.73 37.24 5.07
N ASP A 174 -24.51 36.92 3.79
CA ASP A 174 -25.14 35.79 3.10
C ASP A 174 -24.23 34.59 3.36
N PHE A 175 -24.67 33.64 4.19
CA PHE A 175 -23.87 32.47 4.54
C PHE A 175 -23.82 31.43 3.42
N GLY A 176 -24.69 31.51 2.40
CA GLY A 176 -24.69 30.57 1.27
C GLY A 176 -23.45 30.69 0.38
N ILE A 177 -22.65 31.76 0.48
CA ILE A 177 -21.40 31.86 -0.28
C ILE A 177 -20.27 30.96 0.27
N TYR A 178 -20.52 30.29 1.41
CA TYR A 178 -19.59 29.42 2.14
C TYR A 178 -20.06 27.96 2.21
N ASP A 179 -21.05 27.63 1.40
CA ASP A 179 -21.63 26.31 1.12
C ASP A 179 -21.19 26.01 -0.32
N ASN A 180 -19.97 25.49 -0.50
CA ASN A 180 -19.32 25.37 -1.80
C ASN A 180 -18.64 23.99 -2.01
N ASP A 181 -19.24 22.94 -1.46
CA ASP A 181 -18.86 21.52 -1.58
C ASP A 181 -19.37 20.83 -2.88
N GLY A 182 -20.20 21.51 -3.65
CA GLY A 182 -20.76 21.04 -4.90
C GLY A 182 -19.69 20.72 -5.96
N PRO A 183 -19.86 19.63 -6.74
CA PRO A 183 -19.03 19.33 -7.92
C PRO A 183 -18.92 20.44 -8.97
N ASP A 184 -19.91 21.34 -9.10
CA ASP A 184 -19.85 22.44 -10.08
C ASP A 184 -18.96 23.63 -9.66
N GLY A 185 -18.72 23.78 -8.35
CA GLY A 185 -17.85 24.82 -7.77
C GLY A 185 -18.49 26.21 -7.64
N GLU A 186 -19.80 26.35 -7.84
CA GLU A 186 -20.56 27.59 -7.61
C GLU A 186 -21.29 27.49 -6.24
N PRO A 187 -21.04 28.39 -5.26
CA PRO A 187 -21.63 28.25 -3.92
C PRO A 187 -23.17 28.33 -3.88
N ASN A 188 -23.78 27.53 -2.98
CA ASN A 188 -25.23 27.41 -2.75
C ASN A 188 -25.99 27.17 -4.05
N SER A 189 -25.52 26.15 -4.76
CA SER A 189 -26.06 25.52 -5.96
C SER A 189 -26.97 24.32 -5.61
N GLY A 190 -27.48 23.64 -6.64
CA GLY A 190 -28.35 22.48 -6.48
C GLY A 190 -27.63 21.17 -6.16
N ASP A 191 -26.30 21.20 -6.05
CA ASP A 191 -25.41 20.07 -5.79
C ASP A 191 -24.54 20.22 -4.53
N ASP A 192 -24.63 21.34 -3.81
CA ASP A 192 -24.10 21.49 -2.44
C ASP A 192 -25.08 20.94 -1.36
N ASP A 193 -24.58 20.70 -0.15
CA ASP A 193 -25.35 20.11 0.96
C ASP A 193 -26.19 21.10 1.81
N GLY A 194 -26.00 22.40 1.62
CA GLY A 194 -26.70 23.46 2.37
C GLY A 194 -26.09 23.74 3.75
N ILE A 195 -24.80 23.47 3.95
CA ILE A 195 -24.05 23.69 5.19
C ILE A 195 -22.81 24.56 4.89
N VAL A 196 -22.53 25.52 5.77
CA VAL A 196 -21.26 26.26 5.75
C VAL A 196 -20.10 25.30 6.01
N ASP A 197 -19.21 25.18 5.04
CA ASP A 197 -18.10 24.22 4.99
C ASP A 197 -17.13 24.30 6.17
N LEU A 198 -16.86 25.53 6.63
CA LEU A 198 -16.07 25.79 7.83
C LEU A 198 -16.46 27.14 8.41
N LEU A 199 -16.90 27.20 9.67
CA LEU A 199 -17.01 28.48 10.39
C LEU A 199 -15.74 28.76 11.20
N ALA A 200 -15.04 29.86 10.94
CA ALA A 200 -13.91 30.29 11.76
C ALA A 200 -14.31 31.38 12.76
N LEU A 201 -13.97 31.22 14.04
CA LEU A 201 -14.35 32.09 15.15
C LEU A 201 -13.11 32.67 15.84
N VAL A 202 -13.02 33.99 15.96
CA VAL A 202 -11.82 34.65 16.52
C VAL A 202 -12.14 35.46 17.78
N HIS A 203 -11.62 35.00 18.92
CA HIS A 203 -11.85 35.61 20.24
C HIS A 203 -10.83 36.69 20.60
N PRO A 204 -11.17 37.69 21.43
CA PRO A 204 -10.42 38.96 21.52
C PRO A 204 -9.14 38.91 22.38
N GLU A 205 -8.67 37.73 22.77
CA GLU A 205 -7.63 37.53 23.80
C GLU A 205 -6.55 36.55 23.34
N ILE A 206 -5.57 36.27 24.21
CA ILE A 206 -4.60 35.19 24.02
C ILE A 206 -5.33 33.84 24.24
N GLY A 207 -4.97 32.80 23.49
CA GLY A 207 -5.56 31.47 23.63
C GLY A 207 -5.30 30.83 25.00
N GLY A 208 -6.22 29.95 25.41
CA GLY A 208 -6.14 29.18 26.66
C GLY A 208 -4.93 28.24 26.72
N GLU A 209 -4.44 27.79 25.57
CA GLU A 209 -3.28 26.94 25.38
C GLU A 209 -1.95 27.58 25.80
N VAL A 210 -1.90 28.91 25.83
CA VAL A 210 -0.70 29.67 26.17
C VAL A 210 -0.52 29.70 27.70
N ASN A 211 0.61 29.22 28.20
CA ASN A 211 0.99 29.24 29.63
C ASN A 211 -0.02 28.55 30.60
N PRO A 212 -0.21 27.22 30.49
CA PRO A 212 -0.94 26.38 31.46
C PRO A 212 -0.54 26.59 32.93
N PRO A 213 -1.45 26.31 33.88
CA PRO A 213 -2.92 26.34 33.78
C PRO A 213 -3.42 27.76 34.07
N THR A 214 -2.68 28.78 33.64
CA THR A 214 -2.84 30.15 34.14
C THR A 214 -3.83 30.98 33.33
N HIS A 215 -3.97 30.69 32.04
CA HIS A 215 -5.00 31.25 31.19
C HIS A 215 -6.28 30.41 31.27
N LYS A 216 -7.42 31.08 31.39
CA LYS A 216 -8.76 30.46 31.37
C LYS A 216 -9.54 30.74 30.09
N ASN A 217 -8.93 31.56 29.24
CA ASN A 217 -9.40 32.00 27.95
C ASN A 217 -9.78 30.81 27.08
N ILE A 218 -10.62 31.05 26.07
CA ILE A 218 -11.05 30.02 25.14
C ILE A 218 -9.81 29.34 24.51
N TRP A 219 -9.95 28.02 24.37
CA TRP A 219 -8.99 27.13 23.78
C TRP A 219 -9.05 27.15 22.25
N SER A 220 -7.93 27.19 21.53
CA SER A 220 -7.91 26.99 20.07
C SER A 220 -8.30 25.57 19.64
N HIS A 221 -9.46 25.36 19.00
CA HIS A 221 -9.94 24.01 18.64
C HIS A 221 -10.91 23.94 17.45
N ARG A 222 -11.00 22.75 16.84
CA ARG A 222 -12.06 22.34 15.90
C ARG A 222 -13.11 21.48 16.61
N SER A 223 -14.40 21.74 16.38
CA SER A 223 -15.49 20.83 16.79
C SER A 223 -16.78 21.09 16.01
N SER A 224 -17.87 20.42 16.39
CA SER A 224 -19.17 20.51 15.71
C SER A 224 -20.29 21.02 16.63
N PHE A 225 -21.20 21.79 16.05
CA PHE A 225 -22.36 22.34 16.76
C PHE A 225 -23.41 21.26 17.06
N ASP A 226 -23.53 20.22 16.23
CA ASP A 226 -24.40 19.07 16.49
C ASP A 226 -23.97 18.27 17.73
N TRP A 227 -22.69 17.98 17.90
CA TRP A 227 -22.15 17.34 19.10
C TRP A 227 -22.47 18.16 20.36
N ALA A 228 -22.25 19.48 20.29
CA ALA A 228 -22.50 20.39 21.41
C ALA A 228 -24.01 20.55 21.74
N THR A 229 -24.92 20.18 20.85
CA THR A 229 -26.38 20.28 21.07
C THR A 229 -27.09 18.94 21.22
N GLY A 230 -26.42 17.82 20.93
CA GLY A 230 -27.01 16.47 20.91
C GLY A 230 -27.75 16.15 19.61
N GLY A 231 -27.23 16.59 18.46
CA GLY A 231 -27.69 16.22 17.12
C GLY A 231 -28.41 17.32 16.34
N THR A 232 -28.17 18.60 16.60
CA THR A 232 -28.81 19.70 15.84
C THR A 232 -27.81 20.74 15.33
N MET A 233 -27.94 21.12 14.05
CA MET A 233 -27.14 22.18 13.44
C MET A 233 -27.77 23.56 13.65
N LEU A 234 -26.99 24.63 13.52
CA LEU A 234 -27.47 26.02 13.63
C LEU A 234 -28.04 26.48 12.28
N GLU A 235 -29.32 26.87 12.24
CA GLU A 235 -29.95 27.46 11.04
C GLU A 235 -29.68 28.97 10.92
N THR A 236 -29.34 29.43 9.72
CA THR A 236 -29.24 30.86 9.34
C THR A 236 -30.58 31.38 8.78
N ASN A 237 -30.65 32.65 8.37
CA ASN A 237 -31.80 33.19 7.64
C ASN A 237 -31.70 33.06 6.10
N ASP A 238 -30.60 32.55 5.54
CA ASP A 238 -30.37 32.42 4.10
C ASP A 238 -31.03 31.16 3.52
N ASP A 239 -31.63 31.26 2.33
CA ASP A 239 -32.28 30.12 1.66
C ASP A 239 -31.23 29.21 1.01
N ALA A 240 -31.22 27.91 1.36
CA ALA A 240 -30.41 26.90 0.67
C ALA A 240 -31.08 26.47 -0.66
N ALA A 241 -30.30 26.27 -1.72
CA ALA A 241 -30.78 25.96 -3.07
C ALA A 241 -31.34 24.54 -3.20
N GLY A 242 -30.79 23.55 -2.47
CA GLY A 242 -31.41 22.24 -2.24
C GLY A 242 -32.76 22.31 -1.49
N GLY A 243 -33.04 23.45 -0.85
CA GLY A 243 -34.29 23.75 -0.15
C GLY A 243 -34.15 23.64 1.37
N GLY A 244 -34.61 24.67 2.08
CA GLY A 244 -34.45 24.79 3.52
C GLY A 244 -33.73 26.09 3.87
N LYS A 245 -32.86 26.02 4.87
CA LYS A 245 -31.97 27.11 5.29
C LYS A 245 -30.52 26.64 5.26
N ILE A 246 -29.61 27.56 4.96
CA ILE A 246 -28.17 27.31 5.13
C ILE A 246 -27.92 27.04 6.62
N ARG A 247 -27.17 25.97 6.91
CA ARG A 247 -26.86 25.51 8.26
C ARG A 247 -25.39 25.71 8.57
N ILE A 248 -25.04 25.65 9.85
CA ILE A 248 -23.65 25.65 10.33
C ILE A 248 -23.49 24.44 11.25
N ASN A 249 -22.45 23.65 11.01
CA ASN A 249 -22.06 22.55 11.89
C ASN A 249 -20.60 22.63 12.33
N ASP A 250 -19.67 22.48 11.39
CA ASP A 250 -18.23 22.46 11.68
C ASP A 250 -17.72 23.87 11.99
N TYR A 251 -16.93 23.98 13.05
CA TYR A 251 -16.32 25.24 13.44
C TYR A 251 -14.90 25.05 13.97
N VAL A 252 -14.07 26.04 13.68
CA VAL A 252 -12.78 26.25 14.33
C VAL A 252 -12.81 27.55 15.13
N ILE A 253 -12.11 27.58 16.25
CA ILE A 253 -12.04 28.75 17.11
C ILE A 253 -10.58 29.04 17.47
N GLN A 254 -10.16 30.30 17.35
CA GLN A 254 -8.79 30.76 17.57
C GLN A 254 -8.73 32.11 18.31
N PRO A 255 -7.61 32.46 18.97
CA PRO A 255 -7.40 33.78 19.55
C PRO A 255 -7.04 34.84 18.49
N ALA A 256 -7.36 36.10 18.78
CA ALA A 256 -6.88 37.26 18.03
C ALA A 256 -5.43 37.64 18.40
N ILE A 257 -4.88 37.08 19.49
CA ILE A 257 -3.61 37.52 20.09
C ILE A 257 -2.68 36.32 20.30
N GLY A 258 -1.48 36.36 19.74
CA GLY A 258 -0.43 35.35 19.98
C GLY A 258 0.26 35.52 21.34
N ASP A 259 1.09 34.56 21.76
CA ASP A 259 1.87 34.63 23.03
C ASP A 259 2.78 35.87 23.11
N SER A 260 3.22 36.39 21.96
CA SER A 260 3.97 37.65 21.86
C SER A 260 3.19 38.90 22.31
N GLY A 261 1.86 38.78 22.49
CA GLY A 261 0.93 39.88 22.74
C GLY A 261 0.63 40.73 21.50
N GLY A 262 1.10 40.31 20.32
CA GLY A 262 0.74 40.84 19.02
C GLY A 262 -0.52 40.20 18.44
N LEU A 263 -0.83 40.53 17.19
CA LEU A 263 -1.79 39.73 16.40
C LEU A 263 -1.23 38.31 16.27
N ILE A 264 -2.09 37.29 16.37
CA ILE A 264 -1.67 35.90 16.19
C ILE A 264 -1.07 35.66 14.79
N GLU A 265 -0.10 34.76 14.73
CA GLU A 265 0.56 34.28 13.53
C GLU A 265 -0.28 33.19 12.78
N ILE A 266 0.12 32.72 11.59
CA ILE A 266 -0.77 31.87 10.76
C ILE A 266 -0.81 30.39 11.17
N GLY A 267 0.18 29.88 11.92
CA GLY A 267 0.36 28.45 12.18
C GLY A 267 -0.86 27.73 12.78
N VAL A 268 -1.52 28.34 13.78
CA VAL A 268 -2.74 27.79 14.39
C VAL A 268 -3.91 27.80 13.39
N PHE A 269 -4.06 28.85 12.58
CA PHE A 269 -5.08 28.86 11.52
C PHE A 269 -4.80 27.78 10.48
N CYS A 270 -3.55 27.60 10.03
CA CYS A 270 -3.20 26.55 9.08
C CYS A 270 -3.53 25.16 9.63
N HIS A 271 -3.14 24.85 10.87
CA HIS A 271 -3.41 23.56 11.51
C HIS A 271 -4.91 23.25 11.58
N GLU A 272 -5.69 24.15 12.19
CA GLU A 272 -7.14 23.99 12.37
C GLU A 272 -7.89 23.92 11.03
N PHE A 273 -7.43 24.65 10.01
CA PHE A 273 -8.00 24.60 8.66
C PHE A 273 -7.66 23.27 7.95
N GLY A 274 -6.58 22.58 8.34
CA GLY A 274 -6.25 21.23 7.86
C GLY A 274 -7.33 20.19 8.22
N HIS A 275 -7.99 20.33 9.37
CA HIS A 275 -9.11 19.46 9.74
C HIS A 275 -10.34 19.64 8.84
N ALA A 276 -10.58 20.86 8.33
CA ALA A 276 -11.72 21.15 7.44
C ALA A 276 -11.65 20.40 6.10
N ILE A 277 -10.44 20.03 5.66
CA ILE A 277 -10.20 19.18 4.48
C ILE A 277 -9.99 17.70 4.83
N GLY A 278 -10.16 17.32 6.10
CA GLY A 278 -10.19 15.92 6.55
C GLY A 278 -8.88 15.35 7.09
N LEU A 279 -7.83 16.17 7.30
CA LEU A 279 -6.59 15.68 7.90
C LEU A 279 -6.73 15.48 9.43
N PRO A 280 -6.30 14.34 10.00
CA PRO A 280 -6.32 14.11 11.44
C PRO A 280 -5.15 14.80 12.15
N ASP A 281 -5.20 14.85 13.48
CA ASP A 281 -4.02 15.12 14.32
C ASP A 281 -2.99 13.97 14.18
N LEU A 282 -1.71 14.31 14.11
CA LEU A 282 -0.58 13.35 14.02
C LEU A 282 0.46 13.50 15.16
N TYR A 283 0.21 14.40 16.12
CA TYR A 283 0.86 14.34 17.43
C TYR A 283 0.17 13.28 18.31
N ASP A 284 0.90 12.73 19.27
CA ASP A 284 0.34 11.83 20.28
C ASP A 284 -0.58 12.59 21.23
N ARG A 285 -1.79 12.05 21.44
CA ARG A 285 -2.79 12.68 22.29
C ARG A 285 -2.93 12.05 23.68
N ASP A 286 -2.09 11.11 24.09
CA ASP A 286 -2.05 10.59 25.47
C ASP A 286 -0.85 10.99 26.35
N GLN A 287 0.09 11.75 25.75
CA GLN A 287 1.22 12.47 26.36
C GLN A 287 2.41 11.61 26.77
N SER A 288 2.60 10.45 26.13
CA SER A 288 3.87 9.71 26.25
C SER A 288 4.89 10.07 25.17
N SER A 289 4.50 10.83 24.13
CA SER A 289 5.33 11.23 22.99
C SER A 289 4.89 12.56 22.34
N GLU A 290 5.62 12.99 21.30
CA GLU A 290 5.31 14.16 20.46
C GLU A 290 4.80 13.75 19.05
N GLY A 291 4.43 12.46 18.85
CA GLY A 291 4.00 11.90 17.55
C GLY A 291 5.03 12.15 16.44
N ILE A 292 4.64 12.78 15.32
CA ILE A 292 5.60 13.17 14.26
C ILE A 292 6.21 14.58 14.41
N GLY A 293 6.08 15.20 15.59
CA GLY A 293 6.82 16.42 15.96
C GLY A 293 6.62 17.67 15.08
N ASP A 294 7.64 18.52 15.05
CA ASP A 294 7.70 19.79 14.31
C ASP A 294 7.84 19.58 12.77
N HIS A 295 7.88 18.33 12.31
CA HIS A 295 8.10 17.93 10.90
C HIS A 295 6.83 17.95 10.02
N CYS A 296 5.65 18.07 10.64
CA CYS A 296 4.37 18.15 9.94
C CYS A 296 3.43 19.18 10.58
N LEU A 297 2.72 19.96 9.76
CA LEU A 297 1.66 20.89 10.21
C LEU A 297 0.63 20.22 11.13
N MET A 298 0.23 18.99 10.82
CA MET A 298 -0.80 18.25 11.57
C MET A 298 -0.28 17.64 12.88
N SER A 299 1.01 17.80 13.16
CA SER A 299 1.61 17.55 14.46
C SER A 299 1.93 18.90 15.15
N SER A 300 3.10 19.06 15.77
CA SER A 300 3.52 20.31 16.42
C SER A 300 4.13 21.34 15.45
N GLY A 301 4.28 21.01 14.15
CA GLY A 301 4.85 21.88 13.12
C GLY A 301 4.17 23.23 12.88
N GLY A 302 2.94 23.43 13.38
CA GLY A 302 2.31 24.76 13.48
C GLY A 302 2.99 25.73 14.47
N TRP A 303 3.88 25.23 15.33
CA TRP A 303 4.53 25.97 16.42
C TRP A 303 6.06 26.13 16.31
N ASN A 304 6.71 25.46 15.34
CA ASN A 304 8.16 25.58 15.13
C ASN A 304 8.57 27.02 14.77
N SER A 305 7.79 27.66 13.90
CA SER A 305 7.74 29.08 13.60
C SER A 305 6.28 29.42 13.27
N PRO A 306 5.49 29.93 14.23
CA PRO A 306 4.07 30.22 14.01
C PRO A 306 3.79 31.16 12.83
N GLU A 307 4.76 31.99 12.44
CA GLU A 307 4.68 32.88 11.28
C GLU A 307 4.98 32.21 9.93
N SER A 308 5.57 31.01 9.95
CA SER A 308 6.02 30.22 8.81
C SER A 308 6.03 28.72 9.19
N PRO A 309 4.84 28.09 9.33
CA PRO A 309 4.71 26.74 9.88
C PRO A 309 5.26 25.67 8.94
N ALA A 310 5.57 24.49 9.50
CA ALA A 310 6.02 23.35 8.72
C ALA A 310 5.03 22.95 7.61
N HIS A 311 5.55 22.33 6.56
CA HIS A 311 4.74 21.69 5.53
C HIS A 311 4.00 20.45 6.07
N LEU A 312 3.09 19.92 5.26
CA LEU A 312 2.51 18.60 5.45
C LEU A 312 3.54 17.50 5.15
N SER A 313 3.43 16.35 5.81
CA SER A 313 4.21 15.13 5.49
C SER A 313 3.78 14.52 4.15
N ALA A 314 4.60 13.61 3.62
CA ALA A 314 4.28 12.83 2.42
C ALA A 314 2.89 12.19 2.54
N TRP A 315 2.61 11.52 3.67
CA TRP A 315 1.33 10.88 3.95
C TRP A 315 0.15 11.85 3.79
N CYS A 316 0.19 13.02 4.44
CA CYS A 316 -0.87 14.03 4.31
C CYS A 316 -1.07 14.52 2.85
N ARG A 317 0.01 14.64 2.06
CA ARG A 317 -0.10 15.05 0.65
C ARG A 317 -0.68 13.94 -0.24
N VAL A 318 -0.42 12.67 0.07
CA VAL A 318 -0.99 11.50 -0.61
C VAL A 318 -2.48 11.36 -0.27
N GLU A 319 -2.88 11.57 0.99
CA GLU A 319 -4.28 11.61 1.44
C GLU A 319 -5.09 12.72 0.74
N MET A 320 -4.49 13.86 0.42
CA MET A 320 -5.14 14.94 -0.36
C MET A 320 -5.06 14.75 -1.88
N GLY A 321 -4.25 13.79 -2.37
CA GLY A 321 -4.01 13.57 -3.79
C GLY A 321 -3.18 14.66 -4.48
N TRP A 322 -2.35 15.37 -3.71
CA TRP A 322 -1.39 16.35 -4.24
C TRP A 322 -0.06 15.69 -4.63
N VAL A 323 0.20 14.49 -4.11
CA VAL A 323 1.34 13.64 -4.48
C VAL A 323 0.79 12.25 -4.81
N GLU A 324 1.24 11.67 -5.93
CA GLU A 324 1.02 10.28 -6.28
C GLU A 324 2.38 9.56 -6.13
N PRO A 325 2.56 8.68 -5.12
CA PRO A 325 3.86 8.14 -4.81
C PRO A 325 4.25 7.05 -5.83
N THR A 326 5.53 7.00 -6.20
CA THR A 326 6.05 5.95 -7.08
C THR A 326 6.38 4.72 -6.24
N VAL A 327 5.80 3.57 -6.56
CA VAL A 327 6.15 2.30 -5.89
C VAL A 327 7.57 1.89 -6.29
N ALA A 328 8.42 1.57 -5.31
CA ALA A 328 9.79 1.10 -5.51
C ALA A 328 9.90 -0.39 -5.15
N ILE A 329 10.36 -1.20 -6.11
CA ILE A 329 10.58 -2.65 -6.00
C ILE A 329 11.88 -2.99 -6.75
N GLY A 330 12.76 -3.81 -6.17
CA GLY A 330 14.08 -4.12 -6.72
C GLY A 330 15.13 -3.05 -6.44
N SER A 331 16.28 -3.17 -7.10
CA SER A 331 17.51 -2.45 -6.75
C SER A 331 17.83 -1.32 -7.75
N TYR A 332 18.02 -0.11 -7.22
CA TYR A 332 18.27 1.13 -7.97
C TYR A 332 19.51 1.85 -7.42
N LEU A 333 20.58 1.91 -8.21
CA LEU A 333 21.78 2.67 -7.88
C LEU A 333 21.63 4.15 -8.30
N GLY A 334 21.96 5.06 -7.40
CA GLY A 334 21.91 6.51 -7.64
C GLY A 334 20.51 7.06 -7.93
N TYR A 335 19.47 6.51 -7.29
CA TYR A 335 18.11 7.02 -7.36
C TYR A 335 18.08 8.51 -6.99
N GLN A 336 17.40 9.33 -7.80
CA GLN A 336 17.32 10.77 -7.64
C GLN A 336 15.92 11.17 -7.20
N LEU A 337 15.77 11.62 -5.95
CA LEU A 337 14.51 12.13 -5.41
C LEU A 337 14.55 13.66 -5.27
N PRO A 338 13.87 14.42 -6.15
CA PRO A 338 13.68 15.85 -6.01
C PRO A 338 12.97 16.20 -4.69
N ASN A 339 13.18 17.42 -4.22
CA ASN A 339 12.56 17.88 -2.99
C ASN A 339 11.04 18.06 -3.13
N ILE A 340 10.31 17.72 -2.07
CA ILE A 340 8.84 17.68 -2.12
C ILE A 340 8.21 19.07 -1.99
N GLU A 341 8.92 20.09 -1.51
CA GLU A 341 8.41 21.46 -1.45
C GLU A 341 8.22 22.09 -2.83
N GLN A 342 8.85 21.53 -3.88
CA GLN A 342 8.78 22.08 -5.25
C GLN A 342 8.27 21.07 -6.29
N PHE A 343 8.31 19.76 -5.99
CA PHE A 343 7.90 18.70 -6.90
C PHE A 343 6.95 17.72 -6.19
N PRO A 344 5.82 17.33 -6.82
CA PRO A 344 4.87 16.39 -6.23
C PRO A 344 5.36 14.95 -6.37
N VAL A 345 6.43 14.59 -5.65
CA VAL A 345 7.10 13.28 -5.75
C VAL A 345 7.42 12.71 -4.37
N ALA A 346 7.15 11.42 -4.21
CA ALA A 346 7.54 10.58 -3.08
C ALA A 346 7.70 9.14 -3.56
N LEU A 347 8.41 8.30 -2.82
CA LEU A 347 8.41 6.85 -3.01
C LEU A 347 7.41 6.19 -2.05
N LYS A 348 6.80 5.07 -2.47
CA LYS A 348 6.15 4.09 -1.58
C LYS A 348 6.94 2.78 -1.67
N VAL A 349 7.35 2.23 -0.53
CA VAL A 349 8.03 0.93 -0.44
C VAL A 349 7.06 -0.04 0.21
N ILE A 350 6.66 -1.06 -0.54
CA ILE A 350 5.70 -2.09 -0.11
C ILE A 350 6.41 -3.43 -0.21
N ASN A 351 6.70 -4.04 0.93
CA ASN A 351 7.28 -5.37 1.00
C ASN A 351 7.01 -6.02 2.37
N ASP A 352 5.85 -5.70 2.94
CA ASP A 352 5.32 -6.37 4.13
C ASP A 352 4.76 -7.75 3.70
N PRO A 353 5.21 -8.86 4.32
CA PRO A 353 4.65 -10.20 4.10
C PRO A 353 3.13 -10.32 4.30
N ASP A 354 2.52 -9.47 5.13
CA ASP A 354 1.06 -9.40 5.32
C ASP A 354 0.40 -8.31 4.45
N GLY A 355 1.16 -7.36 3.91
CA GLY A 355 0.74 -6.42 2.88
C GLY A 355 0.01 -5.18 3.39
N ILE A 356 0.28 -4.81 4.64
CA ILE A 356 -0.44 -3.83 5.43
C ILE A 356 0.46 -2.62 5.71
N GLU A 357 1.66 -2.85 6.22
CA GLU A 357 2.66 -1.83 6.55
C GLU A 357 3.43 -1.38 5.30
N TYR A 358 3.79 -0.10 5.23
CA TYR A 358 4.62 0.44 4.15
C TYR A 358 5.40 1.69 4.55
N PHE A 359 6.51 1.96 3.86
CA PHE A 359 7.24 3.22 4.00
C PHE A 359 6.84 4.22 2.91
N LEU A 360 6.70 5.50 3.26
CA LEU A 360 6.73 6.62 2.32
C LEU A 360 8.03 7.40 2.48
N ILE A 361 8.73 7.68 1.39
CA ILE A 361 10.01 8.40 1.42
C ILE A 361 9.87 9.71 0.63
N GLU A 362 10.13 10.84 1.29
CA GLU A 362 10.19 12.16 0.67
C GLU A 362 11.53 12.85 0.94
N ASN A 363 12.02 13.65 0.00
CA ASN A 363 13.16 14.53 0.23
C ASN A 363 12.65 15.88 0.78
N ARG A 364 12.93 16.18 2.04
CA ARG A 364 12.54 17.42 2.73
C ARG A 364 13.72 18.38 2.83
N GLN A 365 13.48 19.65 2.48
CA GLN A 365 14.49 20.71 2.47
C GLN A 365 13.90 22.01 3.03
N PRO A 366 14.66 22.82 3.80
CA PRO A 366 14.16 24.05 4.43
C PRO A 366 13.94 25.18 3.40
N ILE A 367 12.81 25.11 2.70
CA ILE A 367 12.43 25.93 1.55
C ILE A 367 10.99 26.42 1.76
N GLY A 368 10.74 27.69 1.40
CA GLY A 368 9.39 28.25 1.47
C GLY A 368 8.93 28.38 2.92
N PHE A 369 7.74 27.86 3.25
CA PHE A 369 7.26 27.84 4.62
C PHE A 369 8.07 26.90 5.53
N ASP A 370 8.64 25.82 4.99
CA ASP A 370 9.56 24.89 5.69
C ASP A 370 10.95 25.49 6.01
N GLN A 371 11.22 26.77 5.73
CA GLN A 371 12.53 27.43 5.96
C GLN A 371 13.07 27.40 7.40
N ASN A 372 12.25 27.04 8.39
CA ASN A 372 12.61 26.95 9.80
C ASN A 372 12.73 25.51 10.32
N LEU A 373 12.54 24.51 9.44
CA LEU A 373 12.73 23.10 9.76
C LEU A 373 14.17 22.86 10.26
N LEU A 374 14.32 22.04 11.29
CA LEU A 374 15.60 21.86 11.99
C LEU A 374 16.57 20.93 11.25
N ASP A 375 16.05 20.15 10.30
CA ASP A 375 16.78 19.12 9.55
C ASP A 375 16.53 19.19 8.03
N CYS A 376 17.26 18.37 7.28
CA CYS A 376 17.13 18.20 5.83
C CYS A 376 17.55 16.79 5.40
N GLY A 377 16.97 16.24 4.33
CA GLY A 377 17.32 14.89 3.87
C GLY A 377 16.09 14.09 3.44
N LEU A 378 16.16 12.77 3.56
CA LEU A 378 15.01 11.90 3.35
C LEU A 378 14.23 11.75 4.66
N ALA A 379 12.97 12.14 4.68
CA ALA A 379 12.04 11.71 5.72
C ALA A 379 11.48 10.34 5.32
N ILE A 380 11.69 9.33 6.16
CA ILE A 380 11.16 7.97 5.98
C ILE A 380 9.98 7.83 6.95
N TRP A 381 8.77 7.82 6.40
CA TRP A 381 7.53 7.68 7.15
C TRP A 381 7.11 6.22 7.16
N HIS A 382 7.00 5.61 8.34
CA HIS A 382 6.44 4.28 8.50
C HIS A 382 4.92 4.39 8.69
N ILE A 383 4.15 3.71 7.85
CA ILE A 383 2.69 3.79 7.83
C ILE A 383 2.08 2.42 8.18
N ASP A 384 1.22 2.39 9.18
CA ASP A 384 0.36 1.24 9.49
C ASP A 384 -1.13 1.64 9.41
N PRO A 385 -1.86 1.23 8.36
CA PRO A 385 -3.29 1.48 8.22
C PRO A 385 -4.19 0.82 9.27
N ARG A 386 -3.76 -0.25 9.97
CA ARG A 386 -4.54 -0.93 11.04
C ARG A 386 -4.80 0.00 12.22
N VAL A 387 -3.88 0.93 12.45
CA VAL A 387 -4.03 1.96 13.49
C VAL A 387 -5.03 3.00 12.99
N GLY A 388 -6.31 2.75 13.30
CA GLY A 388 -7.45 3.40 12.68
C GLY A 388 -7.46 4.93 12.70
N ASN A 389 -8.27 5.51 11.80
CA ASN A 389 -8.26 6.91 11.35
C ASN A 389 -8.23 8.04 12.41
N SER A 390 -8.41 7.77 13.70
CA SER A 390 -8.68 8.78 14.74
C SER A 390 -7.58 8.96 15.79
N ILE A 391 -6.47 8.20 15.79
CA ILE A 391 -5.50 8.13 16.90
C ILE A 391 -4.06 7.92 16.39
N ASN A 392 -3.10 8.77 16.78
CA ASN A 392 -1.65 8.53 16.57
C ASN A 392 -0.92 8.47 17.93
N ASP A 393 -1.58 7.86 18.92
CA ASP A 393 -1.25 7.99 20.35
C ASP A 393 -0.43 6.80 20.88
N LYS A 394 0.37 6.11 20.05
CA LYS A 394 0.78 4.71 20.31
C LYS A 394 2.25 4.51 19.96
N GLU A 395 3.12 4.86 20.89
CA GLU A 395 4.57 4.94 20.68
C GLU A 395 5.20 3.63 20.26
N TRP A 396 6.01 3.69 19.21
CA TRP A 396 6.95 2.63 18.89
C TRP A 396 8.29 3.17 18.42
N CYS A 397 9.33 2.86 19.18
CA CYS A 397 10.71 3.16 18.85
C CYS A 397 11.37 1.88 18.30
N THR A 398 11.69 1.90 17.00
CA THR A 398 12.53 0.94 16.25
C THR A 398 12.17 -0.55 16.40
N GLY A 399 11.53 -1.13 15.36
CA GLY A 399 11.06 -2.52 15.21
C GLY A 399 11.49 -3.54 16.29
N GLY A 400 10.58 -3.92 17.18
CA GLY A 400 10.86 -4.95 18.20
C GLY A 400 9.79 -5.27 19.25
N GLY A 401 8.65 -5.87 18.86
CA GLY A 401 7.79 -6.69 19.73
C GLY A 401 6.57 -6.02 20.40
N LEU A 402 5.38 -6.44 19.93
CA LEU A 402 4.00 -6.14 20.34
C LEU A 402 3.75 -5.48 21.73
N PRO A 403 2.77 -4.55 21.84
CA PRO A 403 1.48 -4.72 21.16
C PRO A 403 0.82 -3.49 20.49
N LEU A 404 1.48 -2.33 20.39
CA LEU A 404 0.87 -1.08 19.91
C LEU A 404 1.90 -0.19 19.21
N ASN A 405 1.51 0.44 18.10
CA ASN A 405 2.36 1.27 17.23
C ASN A 405 1.58 2.46 16.63
N TYR A 406 2.31 3.41 16.03
CA TYR A 406 1.72 4.59 15.39
C TYR A 406 1.07 4.23 14.06
N ARG A 407 0.13 5.09 13.62
CA ARG A 407 -0.36 5.11 12.24
C ARG A 407 0.65 5.71 11.28
N VAL A 408 1.31 6.79 11.72
CA VAL A 408 2.36 7.49 10.97
C VAL A 408 3.50 7.76 11.95
N ALA A 409 4.63 7.06 11.76
CA ALA A 409 5.88 7.30 12.48
C ALA A 409 6.90 8.01 11.57
N LEU A 410 7.89 8.67 12.17
CA LEU A 410 9.12 9.09 11.48
C LEU A 410 10.27 8.22 11.97
N GLU A 411 10.87 7.45 11.05
CA GLU A 411 12.08 6.68 11.34
C GLU A 411 13.28 7.65 11.44
N GLN A 412 13.57 8.15 12.64
CA GLN A 412 14.58 9.17 12.92
C GLN A 412 16.01 8.63 12.72
N GLU A 413 16.78 9.11 11.73
CA GLU A 413 18.11 8.56 11.35
C GLU A 413 19.06 8.28 12.52
N ASP A 414 19.08 9.11 13.56
CA ASP A 414 19.98 8.98 14.71
C ASP A 414 19.61 7.82 15.67
N GLY A 415 18.40 7.28 15.53
CA GLY A 415 17.88 6.18 16.33
C GLY A 415 17.72 6.48 17.81
N LEU A 416 17.61 7.76 18.21
CA LEU A 416 17.36 8.18 19.58
C LEU A 416 15.88 8.13 19.97
N CYS A 417 14.98 8.15 18.99
CA CYS A 417 13.52 8.16 19.21
C CYS A 417 13.08 9.32 20.12
N ASN A 418 13.57 10.54 19.83
CA ASN A 418 13.33 11.71 20.66
C ASN A 418 11.83 12.06 20.70
N LEU A 419 11.13 11.79 19.60
CA LEU A 419 9.69 11.98 19.44
C LEU A 419 8.89 11.01 20.33
N GLU A 420 9.16 9.71 20.24
CA GLU A 420 8.50 8.62 20.99
C GLU A 420 8.81 8.68 22.49
N ASN A 421 9.95 9.23 22.88
CA ASN A 421 10.33 9.35 24.29
C ASN A 421 9.84 10.66 24.95
N ASP A 422 9.17 11.56 24.21
CA ASP A 422 8.79 12.90 24.65
C ASP A 422 10.01 13.64 25.27
N ASP A 423 11.14 13.57 24.56
CA ASP A 423 12.40 14.24 24.89
C ASP A 423 12.55 15.55 24.11
N ASN A 424 12.17 15.56 22.81
CA ASN A 424 12.01 16.76 22.00
C ASN A 424 11.04 16.55 20.81
N ARG A 425 10.81 17.60 20.01
CA ARG A 425 9.85 17.62 18.87
C ARG A 425 10.49 17.43 17.50
N GLY A 426 11.74 17.00 17.48
CA GLY A 426 12.60 16.95 16.33
C GLY A 426 13.82 17.83 16.49
N ASP A 427 14.95 17.38 15.95
CA ASP A 427 16.21 18.11 15.93
C ASP A 427 17.00 17.90 14.62
N ASN A 428 18.27 17.52 14.66
CA ASN A 428 19.14 17.30 13.50
C ASN A 428 19.70 15.88 13.62
N GLY A 429 19.29 15.00 12.71
CA GLY A 429 19.44 13.55 12.82
C GLY A 429 18.09 12.82 12.76
N ASP A 430 16.99 13.52 12.48
CA ASP A 430 15.69 12.88 12.23
C ASP A 430 15.55 12.48 10.75
N PHE A 431 16.13 13.27 9.83
CA PHE A 431 16.08 13.00 8.39
C PHE A 431 17.38 12.38 7.89
N TRP A 432 17.24 11.42 6.98
CA TRP A 432 18.37 10.63 6.51
C TRP A 432 19.20 11.37 5.49
N HIS A 433 20.49 11.54 5.77
CA HIS A 433 21.48 12.09 4.85
C HIS A 433 22.90 11.68 5.25
N ARG A 434 23.87 11.77 4.33
CA ARG A 434 25.23 11.22 4.50
C ARG A 434 25.97 11.55 5.82
N ASP A 435 25.63 12.69 6.41
CA ASP A 435 26.35 13.31 7.53
C ASP A 435 25.40 13.61 8.73
N GLY A 436 24.17 13.06 8.77
CA GLY A 436 23.11 13.49 9.70
C GLY A 436 23.19 12.92 11.12
N GLY A 437 23.43 11.62 11.27
CA GLY A 437 23.48 10.99 12.59
C GLY A 437 24.21 9.66 12.66
N ALA A 438 23.44 8.56 12.63
CA ALA A 438 23.95 7.20 12.72
C ALA A 438 24.63 6.77 11.41
N SER A 439 24.79 5.46 11.19
CA SER A 439 25.22 4.96 9.89
C SER A 439 24.16 5.35 8.85
N PRO A 440 24.49 6.05 7.74
CA PRO A 440 23.52 6.45 6.71
C PRO A 440 23.15 5.23 5.86
N LYS A 441 22.45 4.30 6.50
CA LYS A 441 22.01 3.00 6.02
C LYS A 441 20.74 2.63 6.80
N PHE A 442 19.62 2.48 6.10
CA PHE A 442 18.36 1.97 6.63
C PHE A 442 18.15 0.56 6.09
N ASP A 443 18.17 -0.44 6.97
CA ASP A 443 17.91 -1.85 6.68
C ASP A 443 17.34 -2.57 7.93
N SER A 444 17.06 -3.87 7.87
CA SER A 444 16.55 -4.63 9.02
C SER A 444 17.56 -4.74 10.18
N GLY A 445 18.85 -4.46 9.94
CA GLY A 445 19.92 -4.48 10.93
C GLY A 445 20.29 -3.11 11.52
N SER A 446 19.73 -2.02 11.02
CA SER A 446 20.03 -0.65 11.47
C SER A 446 19.21 -0.25 12.71
N ASN A 447 19.34 0.99 13.14
CA ASN A 447 18.52 1.56 14.21
C ASN A 447 18.35 3.06 13.94
N PRO A 448 17.22 3.51 13.36
CA PRO A 448 16.00 2.73 13.06
C PRO A 448 16.19 1.63 12.02
N ASN A 449 15.31 0.63 12.02
CA ASN A 449 15.34 -0.51 11.11
C ASN A 449 14.11 -0.53 10.18
N SER A 450 14.23 -1.27 9.09
CA SER A 450 13.15 -1.49 8.12
C SER A 450 12.33 -2.76 8.38
N MET A 451 12.19 -3.19 9.64
CA MET A 451 11.31 -4.31 9.98
C MET A 451 9.89 -3.82 10.22
N THR A 452 8.91 -4.71 10.02
CA THR A 452 7.52 -4.47 10.43
C THR A 452 7.41 -4.31 11.94
N TYR A 453 6.28 -3.79 12.44
CA TYR A 453 5.99 -3.73 13.87
C TYR A 453 5.88 -5.14 14.51
N ASP A 454 5.46 -6.14 13.73
CA ASP A 454 5.44 -7.55 14.15
C ASP A 454 6.85 -8.20 14.15
N GLY A 455 7.82 -7.59 13.46
CA GLY A 455 9.26 -7.92 13.53
C GLY A 455 9.80 -8.70 12.33
N ASP A 456 9.07 -8.70 11.23
CA ASP A 456 9.47 -9.33 9.97
C ASP A 456 10.32 -8.38 9.11
N ASP A 457 11.21 -8.94 8.30
CA ASP A 457 12.10 -8.16 7.45
C ASP A 457 11.38 -7.74 6.16
N MET A 458 11.20 -6.43 5.94
CA MET A 458 10.63 -5.90 4.70
C MET A 458 11.67 -5.82 3.56
N GLY A 459 12.86 -6.40 3.69
CA GLY A 459 13.86 -6.48 2.61
C GLY A 459 14.34 -5.11 2.08
N VAL A 460 14.10 -4.02 2.82
CA VAL A 460 14.45 -2.66 2.38
C VAL A 460 15.90 -2.37 2.75
N LEU A 461 16.64 -1.80 1.82
CA LEU A 461 17.98 -1.29 2.00
C LEU A 461 18.12 0.08 1.32
N ILE A 462 18.24 1.15 2.10
CA ILE A 462 18.58 2.48 1.60
C ILE A 462 19.98 2.84 2.09
N GLN A 463 20.90 3.18 1.17
CA GLN A 463 22.29 3.47 1.51
C GLN A 463 22.94 4.48 0.54
N ASN A 464 24.21 4.79 0.77
CA ASN A 464 25.02 5.71 -0.06
C ASN A 464 24.36 7.09 -0.28
N LEU A 465 23.62 7.57 0.72
CA LEU A 465 22.91 8.85 0.67
C LEU A 465 23.85 10.03 0.41
N SER A 466 23.34 11.04 -0.28
CA SER A 466 24.01 12.32 -0.50
C SER A 466 23.94 13.25 0.73
N ASP A 467 24.66 14.38 0.66
CA ASP A 467 24.36 15.54 1.51
C ASP A 467 22.95 16.07 1.21
N CYS A 468 22.33 16.77 2.17
CA CYS A 468 21.11 17.56 1.95
C CYS A 468 21.17 18.38 0.65
N ASN A 469 20.19 18.19 -0.21
CA ASN A 469 20.16 18.82 -1.52
C ASN A 469 18.72 18.82 -2.09
N ASN A 470 18.41 19.79 -2.95
CA ASN A 470 17.14 19.87 -3.69
C ASN A 470 16.85 18.63 -4.56
N THR A 471 17.85 17.77 -4.78
CA THR A 471 17.68 16.40 -5.25
C THR A 471 18.65 15.53 -4.46
N MET A 472 18.11 14.71 -3.57
CA MET A 472 18.86 13.70 -2.83
C MET A 472 19.20 12.56 -3.80
N VAL A 473 20.38 11.99 -3.63
CA VAL A 473 20.85 10.82 -4.37
C VAL A 473 21.16 9.71 -3.37
N PHE A 474 20.64 8.52 -3.59
CA PHE A 474 20.85 7.36 -2.73
C PHE A 474 20.71 6.08 -3.55
N ASP A 475 21.26 4.99 -3.04
CA ASP A 475 20.95 3.66 -3.55
C ASP A 475 19.76 3.13 -2.73
N ILE A 476 18.75 2.58 -3.41
CA ILE A 476 17.62 1.89 -2.77
C ILE A 476 17.47 0.52 -3.39
N GLU A 477 17.43 -0.47 -2.52
CA GLU A 477 17.10 -1.84 -2.81
C GLU A 477 15.88 -2.19 -1.97
N VAL A 478 14.88 -2.76 -2.64
CA VAL A 478 13.72 -3.37 -1.99
C VAL A 478 13.77 -4.79 -2.50
N ASP A 479 14.40 -5.68 -1.73
CA ASP A 479 14.56 -7.08 -2.06
C ASP A 479 13.16 -7.63 -2.36
N PRO A 480 12.84 -7.92 -3.63
CA PRO A 480 11.52 -8.44 -3.94
C PRO A 480 11.42 -9.79 -3.24
N LEU A 481 10.45 -9.93 -2.32
CA LEU A 481 10.08 -11.24 -1.78
C LEU A 481 10.07 -12.24 -2.96
N PRO A 482 10.85 -13.35 -2.89
CA PRO A 482 11.33 -14.01 -4.09
C PRO A 482 10.24 -14.32 -5.11
N ILE A 483 10.34 -13.65 -6.26
CA ILE A 483 9.20 -13.46 -7.16
C ILE A 483 8.70 -14.80 -7.74
N GLN A 484 7.37 -14.91 -7.81
CA GLN A 484 6.53 -15.86 -8.57
C GLN A 484 6.02 -17.09 -7.80
N GLU A 485 4.70 -17.11 -7.60
CA GLU A 485 3.92 -18.35 -7.49
C GLU A 485 3.88 -19.07 -8.85
N PRO A 486 4.36 -20.32 -8.96
CA PRO A 486 4.31 -21.08 -10.20
C PRO A 486 3.31 -22.26 -10.15
N ARG A 487 2.51 -22.39 -9.07
CA ARG A 487 1.29 -23.22 -9.15
C ARG A 487 0.19 -22.44 -9.84
N LYS A 488 -0.76 -23.20 -10.37
CA LYS A 488 -1.97 -22.67 -10.99
C LYS A 488 -2.94 -22.28 -9.87
N LEU A 489 -3.71 -21.21 -10.05
CA LEU A 489 -4.65 -20.76 -9.02
C LEU A 489 -5.99 -21.49 -9.10
N ASP A 490 -6.56 -21.85 -7.97
CA ASP A 490 -8.00 -22.05 -7.82
C ASP A 490 -8.57 -20.79 -7.19
N VAL A 491 -9.41 -20.06 -7.93
CA VAL A 491 -9.99 -18.78 -7.49
C VAL A 491 -11.48 -18.96 -7.29
N LEU A 492 -11.96 -18.76 -6.06
CA LEU A 492 -13.37 -18.77 -5.70
C LEU A 492 -13.83 -17.34 -5.41
N PHE A 493 -14.80 -16.86 -6.18
CA PHE A 493 -15.50 -15.61 -5.90
C PHE A 493 -16.77 -15.92 -5.09
N ILE A 494 -16.92 -15.31 -3.91
CA ILE A 494 -18.07 -15.47 -3.02
C ILE A 494 -18.79 -14.13 -2.91
N PHE A 495 -19.96 -14.05 -3.54
CA PHE A 495 -20.76 -12.82 -3.59
C PHE A 495 -21.76 -12.76 -2.44
N ASP A 496 -21.82 -11.62 -1.79
CA ASP A 496 -23.05 -11.18 -1.17
C ASP A 496 -24.15 -11.06 -2.24
N ALA A 497 -25.30 -11.64 -1.93
CA ALA A 497 -26.49 -11.62 -2.76
C ALA A 497 -27.71 -11.24 -1.92
N SER A 498 -27.52 -10.65 -0.73
CA SER A 498 -28.59 -10.13 0.12
C SER A 498 -29.22 -8.86 -0.49
N GLY A 499 -30.16 -8.25 0.22
CA GLY A 499 -30.81 -7.00 -0.17
C GLY A 499 -29.95 -5.75 0.02
N SER A 500 -28.88 -5.78 0.83
CA SER A 500 -27.97 -4.64 0.98
C SER A 500 -27.20 -4.39 -0.33
N TYR A 501 -26.62 -5.45 -0.87
CA TYR A 501 -25.74 -5.45 -2.05
C TYR A 501 -26.44 -5.22 -3.41
N GLU A 502 -27.66 -4.65 -3.47
CA GLU A 502 -28.41 -4.44 -4.73
C GLU A 502 -27.74 -3.40 -5.65
N ASP A 503 -27.00 -2.44 -5.10
CA ASP A 503 -26.27 -1.38 -5.82
C ASP A 503 -24.81 -1.76 -6.13
N ASP A 504 -24.11 -2.43 -5.22
CA ASP A 504 -22.76 -2.97 -5.40
C ASP A 504 -22.68 -4.08 -6.47
N LEU A 505 -23.51 -5.12 -6.34
CA LEU A 505 -23.42 -6.36 -7.13
C LEU A 505 -23.40 -6.12 -8.66
N PRO A 506 -24.25 -5.26 -9.27
CA PRO A 506 -24.23 -5.03 -10.71
C PRO A 506 -22.92 -4.45 -11.24
N ASN A 507 -22.26 -3.59 -10.47
CA ASN A 507 -21.00 -2.94 -10.85
C ASN A 507 -19.83 -3.93 -10.82
N MET A 508 -19.83 -4.84 -9.84
CA MET A 508 -18.86 -5.94 -9.76
C MET A 508 -19.02 -6.94 -10.90
N LEU A 509 -20.26 -7.40 -11.14
CA LEU A 509 -20.58 -8.34 -12.22
C LEU A 509 -20.21 -7.76 -13.60
N GLY A 510 -20.27 -6.42 -13.75
CA GLY A 510 -19.81 -5.72 -14.95
C GLY A 510 -18.29 -5.70 -15.18
N GLN A 511 -17.49 -5.81 -14.10
CA GLN A 511 -16.03 -5.75 -14.13
C GLN A 511 -15.35 -7.13 -14.18
N LEU A 512 -16.00 -8.16 -13.62
CA LEU A 512 -15.47 -9.53 -13.50
C LEU A 512 -14.83 -10.13 -14.76
N PRO A 513 -15.34 -9.93 -15.99
CA PRO A 513 -14.67 -10.45 -17.18
C PRO A 513 -13.23 -9.91 -17.30
N SER A 514 -13.01 -8.63 -17.01
CA SER A 514 -11.68 -8.02 -17.05
C SER A 514 -10.80 -8.41 -15.86
N VAL A 515 -11.42 -8.79 -14.73
CA VAL A 515 -10.69 -9.35 -13.57
C VAL A 515 -10.21 -10.77 -13.88
N ILE A 516 -11.05 -11.59 -14.52
CA ILE A 516 -10.67 -12.91 -15.02
C ILE A 516 -9.52 -12.79 -16.02
N ASP A 517 -9.59 -11.84 -16.97
CA ASP A 517 -8.50 -11.52 -17.90
C ASP A 517 -7.19 -11.17 -17.14
N ASP A 518 -7.25 -10.31 -16.12
CA ASP A 518 -6.07 -9.89 -15.35
C ASP A 518 -5.44 -11.04 -14.57
N ILE A 519 -6.26 -11.93 -13.97
CA ILE A 519 -5.79 -13.13 -13.28
C ILE A 519 -5.13 -14.09 -14.27
N GLN A 520 -5.75 -14.35 -15.42
CA GLN A 520 -5.21 -15.22 -16.48
C GLN A 520 -3.93 -14.66 -17.12
N ALA A 521 -3.78 -13.33 -17.17
CA ALA A 521 -2.59 -12.67 -17.69
C ALA A 521 -1.39 -12.75 -16.73
N ARG A 522 -1.65 -12.85 -15.42
CA ARG A 522 -0.62 -12.88 -14.36
C ARG A 522 -0.25 -14.29 -13.90
N PHE A 523 -1.20 -15.23 -13.90
CA PHE A 523 -1.03 -16.58 -13.34
C PHE A 523 -1.38 -17.67 -14.35
N PRO A 524 -0.60 -18.78 -14.43
CA PRO A 524 -0.80 -19.80 -15.45
C PRO A 524 -2.05 -20.67 -15.19
N ASP A 525 -2.90 -20.84 -16.21
CA ASP A 525 -4.02 -21.80 -16.25
C ASP A 525 -4.93 -21.82 -14.99
N PRO A 526 -5.50 -20.67 -14.55
CA PRO A 526 -6.36 -20.59 -13.37
C PRO A 526 -7.73 -21.26 -13.57
N ARG A 527 -8.34 -21.72 -12.47
CA ARG A 527 -9.73 -22.19 -12.40
C ARG A 527 -10.55 -21.19 -11.60
N PHE A 528 -11.80 -21.01 -12.01
CA PHE A 528 -12.73 -20.09 -11.36
C PHE A 528 -13.96 -20.84 -10.87
N GLY A 529 -14.38 -20.54 -9.63
CA GLY A 529 -15.62 -20.99 -9.01
C GLY A 529 -16.42 -19.78 -8.52
N ILE A 530 -17.74 -19.92 -8.47
CA ILE A 530 -18.68 -18.88 -8.03
C ILE A 530 -19.51 -19.45 -6.88
N GLY A 531 -19.51 -18.78 -5.73
CA GLY A 531 -20.45 -19.00 -4.65
C GLY A 531 -21.22 -17.73 -4.32
N SER A 532 -22.30 -17.87 -3.56
CA SER A 532 -23.06 -16.75 -3.01
C SER A 532 -23.64 -17.06 -1.64
N PHE A 533 -23.96 -16.01 -0.90
CA PHE A 533 -24.67 -16.07 0.37
C PHE A 533 -25.68 -14.92 0.46
N ARG A 534 -26.58 -15.03 1.42
CA ARG A 534 -27.49 -13.98 1.88
C ARG A 534 -27.47 -14.04 3.40
N ASP A 535 -28.59 -14.40 3.97
CA ASP A 535 -28.67 -14.78 5.36
C ASP A 535 -29.24 -16.19 5.59
N PHE A 536 -29.26 -16.65 6.84
CA PHE A 536 -29.92 -17.85 7.31
C PHE A 536 -31.43 -17.79 7.00
N PRO A 537 -32.01 -18.81 6.34
CA PRO A 537 -33.45 -18.84 6.05
C PRO A 537 -34.32 -19.13 7.29
N ILE A 538 -34.36 -18.18 8.23
CA ILE A 538 -35.06 -18.27 9.52
C ILE A 538 -35.30 -16.87 10.13
N GLU A 539 -36.57 -16.51 10.40
CA GLU A 539 -36.91 -15.29 11.16
C GLU A 539 -36.22 -15.27 12.55
N PRO A 540 -35.63 -14.14 12.99
CA PRO A 540 -35.74 -12.81 12.41
C PRO A 540 -34.67 -12.45 11.37
N ASN A 541 -33.75 -13.36 11.05
CA ASN A 541 -32.55 -13.03 10.29
C ASN A 541 -32.81 -12.98 8.78
N GLY A 542 -33.38 -14.04 8.20
CA GLY A 542 -33.63 -14.12 6.75
C GLY A 542 -34.97 -14.76 6.37
N GLU A 543 -35.40 -14.55 5.12
CA GLU A 543 -36.65 -15.09 4.59
C GLU A 543 -36.58 -16.61 4.34
N GLU A 544 -37.73 -17.31 4.21
CA GLU A 544 -37.78 -18.77 3.92
C GLU A 544 -37.07 -19.16 2.60
N ASP A 545 -36.87 -18.22 1.67
CA ASP A 545 -36.21 -18.41 0.37
C ASP A 545 -34.71 -18.01 0.35
N ASP A 546 -34.13 -17.54 1.47
CA ASP A 546 -32.71 -17.16 1.57
C ASP A 546 -31.76 -18.35 1.78
N TRP A 547 -30.44 -18.09 1.81
CA TRP A 547 -29.42 -19.13 1.96
C TRP A 547 -28.12 -18.62 2.59
N ALA A 548 -27.66 -19.33 3.63
CA ALA A 548 -26.38 -19.02 4.28
C ALA A 548 -25.13 -19.45 3.48
N TRP A 549 -25.31 -20.25 2.42
CA TRP A 549 -24.28 -20.62 1.44
C TRP A 549 -24.93 -21.26 0.20
N ARG A 550 -24.36 -21.00 -0.97
CA ARG A 550 -24.63 -21.71 -2.22
C ARG A 550 -23.38 -21.75 -3.09
N LEU A 551 -23.05 -22.92 -3.62
CA LEU A 551 -22.08 -23.07 -4.70
C LEU A 551 -22.80 -22.95 -6.05
N ASP A 552 -22.80 -21.76 -6.64
CA ASP A 552 -23.45 -21.50 -7.93
C ASP A 552 -22.68 -22.10 -9.12
N LEU A 553 -21.36 -22.23 -9.00
CA LEU A 553 -20.48 -22.93 -9.95
C LEU A 553 -19.20 -23.44 -9.27
N ASP A 554 -18.95 -24.74 -9.38
CA ASP A 554 -17.71 -25.38 -8.93
C ASP A 554 -16.51 -25.09 -9.87
N LEU A 555 -15.29 -25.18 -9.34
CA LEU A 555 -14.03 -24.74 -9.95
C LEU A 555 -13.77 -25.31 -11.36
N THR A 556 -13.81 -24.44 -12.36
CA THR A 556 -13.69 -24.79 -13.79
C THR A 556 -12.75 -23.86 -14.57
N THR A 557 -12.22 -24.35 -15.70
CA THR A 557 -11.54 -23.51 -16.72
C THR A 557 -12.47 -23.08 -17.86
N ASP A 558 -13.74 -23.52 -17.85
CA ASP A 558 -14.74 -23.16 -18.87
C ASP A 558 -15.32 -21.76 -18.61
N GLU A 559 -14.60 -20.73 -19.04
CA GLU A 559 -14.98 -19.30 -18.96
C GLU A 559 -16.45 -19.02 -19.37
N PRO A 560 -17.03 -19.62 -20.43
CA PRO A 560 -18.46 -19.45 -20.73
C PRO A 560 -19.41 -19.92 -19.62
N SER A 561 -19.06 -20.96 -18.86
CA SER A 561 -19.82 -21.39 -17.68
C SER A 561 -19.67 -20.41 -16.52
N VAL A 562 -18.47 -19.86 -16.31
CA VAL A 562 -18.18 -18.82 -15.30
C VAL A 562 -19.02 -17.57 -15.56
N LEU A 563 -18.93 -17.02 -16.78
CA LEU A 563 -19.72 -15.85 -17.18
C LEU A 563 -21.22 -16.11 -17.13
N ASN A 564 -21.67 -17.32 -17.45
CA ASN A 564 -23.07 -17.71 -17.30
C ASN A 564 -23.50 -17.75 -15.81
N ALA A 565 -22.70 -18.34 -14.91
CA ALA A 565 -23.01 -18.38 -13.48
C ALA A 565 -23.12 -16.96 -12.90
N LEU A 566 -22.12 -16.12 -13.16
CA LEU A 566 -22.10 -14.70 -12.78
C LEU A 566 -23.37 -13.95 -13.25
N SER A 567 -23.83 -14.20 -14.47
CA SER A 567 -25.04 -13.56 -15.01
C SER A 567 -26.36 -13.94 -14.32
N ASN A 568 -26.34 -14.91 -13.40
CA ASN A 568 -27.52 -15.37 -12.65
C ASN A 568 -27.54 -14.92 -11.18
N ILE A 569 -26.45 -14.36 -10.63
CA ILE A 569 -26.41 -13.85 -9.24
C ILE A 569 -27.30 -12.60 -9.14
N GLN A 570 -28.14 -12.52 -8.10
CA GLN A 570 -29.12 -11.44 -7.89
C GLN A 570 -29.31 -11.15 -6.40
N ALA A 571 -29.10 -9.89 -6.03
CA ALA A 571 -29.38 -9.31 -4.72
C ALA A 571 -30.88 -9.38 -4.34
N ALA A 572 -31.20 -9.86 -3.14
CA ALA A 572 -32.45 -9.71 -2.39
C ALA A 572 -32.36 -10.49 -1.04
N GLY A 573 -33.30 -10.32 -0.13
CA GLY A 573 -33.29 -11.04 1.16
C GLY A 573 -32.42 -10.35 2.22
N GLY A 574 -32.10 -11.06 3.31
CA GLY A 574 -31.46 -10.45 4.49
C GLY A 574 -32.46 -9.57 5.25
N ASP A 575 -33.27 -10.17 6.12
CA ASP A 575 -34.30 -9.47 6.90
C ASP A 575 -33.69 -8.65 8.08
N ASP A 576 -32.42 -8.88 8.46
CA ASP A 576 -31.62 -7.98 9.29
C ASP A 576 -30.25 -7.60 8.67
N VAL A 577 -29.42 -6.85 9.41
CA VAL A 577 -28.24 -6.13 8.85
C VAL A 577 -26.95 -6.95 8.75
N PRO A 578 -26.62 -7.87 9.69
CA PRO A 578 -25.51 -8.78 9.48
C PRO A 578 -25.91 -9.92 8.53
N GLU A 579 -24.93 -10.55 7.88
CA GLU A 579 -25.15 -11.59 6.88
C GLU A 579 -24.29 -12.83 7.18
N SER A 580 -24.31 -13.85 6.31
CA SER A 580 -23.83 -15.21 6.62
C SER A 580 -22.39 -15.57 6.19
N GLN A 581 -21.50 -14.58 6.05
CA GLN A 581 -20.13 -14.73 5.50
C GLN A 581 -19.30 -15.83 6.17
N PHE A 582 -19.32 -15.94 7.50
CA PHE A 582 -18.56 -16.97 8.23
C PHE A 582 -18.98 -18.39 7.82
N ILE A 583 -20.28 -18.61 7.55
CA ILE A 583 -20.80 -19.90 7.08
C ILE A 583 -20.43 -20.15 5.62
N ALA A 584 -20.48 -19.12 4.77
CA ALA A 584 -20.04 -19.19 3.38
C ALA A 584 -18.57 -19.62 3.28
N VAL A 585 -17.67 -18.99 4.04
CA VAL A 585 -16.25 -19.36 4.12
C VAL A 585 -16.09 -20.76 4.71
N HIS A 586 -16.80 -21.11 5.79
CA HIS A 586 -16.75 -22.46 6.35
C HIS A 586 -17.13 -23.55 5.32
N GLN A 587 -18.20 -23.36 4.55
CA GLN A 587 -18.58 -24.34 3.52
C GLN A 587 -17.61 -24.37 2.35
N ALA A 588 -17.06 -23.23 1.93
CA ALA A 588 -16.01 -23.18 0.93
C ALA A 588 -14.77 -24.02 1.33
N LEU A 589 -14.39 -24.01 2.62
CA LEU A 589 -13.20 -24.74 3.10
C LEU A 589 -13.48 -26.19 3.50
N ALA A 590 -14.58 -26.45 4.20
CA ALA A 590 -14.87 -27.74 4.81
C ALA A 590 -15.91 -28.57 4.04
N GLY A 591 -16.89 -27.92 3.40
CA GLY A 591 -17.96 -28.55 2.62
C GLY A 591 -18.80 -29.61 3.36
N ASN A 592 -18.72 -29.67 4.69
CA ASN A 592 -19.29 -30.74 5.51
C ASN A 592 -20.78 -30.53 5.85
N GLY A 593 -21.40 -29.46 5.34
CA GLY A 593 -22.75 -29.03 5.71
C GLY A 593 -22.78 -28.31 7.05
N VAL A 594 -23.96 -27.86 7.45
CA VAL A 594 -24.23 -27.26 8.77
C VAL A 594 -25.44 -27.96 9.38
N ASP A 595 -25.21 -28.70 10.46
CA ASP A 595 -26.24 -29.32 11.29
C ASP A 595 -26.42 -28.44 12.54
N LEU A 596 -27.44 -27.56 12.51
CA LEU A 596 -27.74 -26.61 13.59
C LEU A 596 -28.40 -27.27 14.82
N ASN A 597 -28.89 -28.51 14.71
CA ASN A 597 -29.62 -29.18 15.79
C ASN A 597 -28.90 -30.43 16.37
N GLY A 598 -27.87 -30.93 15.68
CA GLY A 598 -27.04 -32.06 16.07
C GLY A 598 -27.69 -33.44 15.89
N ASP A 599 -28.75 -33.58 15.10
CA ASP A 599 -29.45 -34.86 14.87
C ASP A 599 -28.84 -35.73 13.75
N GLY A 600 -27.92 -35.16 12.96
CA GLY A 600 -27.22 -35.80 11.85
C GLY A 600 -28.01 -35.88 10.55
N ILE A 601 -29.05 -35.05 10.38
CA ILE A 601 -29.93 -35.03 9.20
C ILE A 601 -30.11 -33.58 8.72
N PHE A 602 -29.20 -33.13 7.86
CA PHE A 602 -29.25 -31.81 7.20
C PHE A 602 -30.55 -31.53 6.43
N GLY A 603 -30.88 -30.24 6.29
CA GLY A 603 -32.01 -29.75 5.50
C GLY A 603 -33.39 -30.07 6.10
N ASN A 604 -33.45 -30.49 7.37
CA ASN A 604 -34.68 -30.85 8.07
C ASN A 604 -35.20 -29.71 8.97
N THR A 605 -34.30 -28.83 9.41
CA THR A 605 -34.58 -27.63 10.20
C THR A 605 -34.17 -26.37 9.41
N PRO A 606 -34.94 -25.26 9.47
CA PRO A 606 -34.56 -24.01 8.81
C PRO A 606 -33.18 -23.52 9.30
N GLY A 607 -32.36 -23.03 8.37
CA GLY A 607 -30.96 -22.65 8.60
C GLY A 607 -29.92 -23.76 8.42
N GLU A 608 -30.30 -25.04 8.31
CA GLU A 608 -29.36 -26.13 8.04
C GLU A 608 -28.89 -26.14 6.58
N LEU A 609 -27.62 -26.50 6.35
CA LEU A 609 -27.02 -26.62 5.03
C LEU A 609 -26.61 -28.07 4.75
N GLU A 610 -26.98 -28.60 3.59
CA GLU A 610 -26.49 -29.91 3.13
C GLU A 610 -24.98 -29.83 2.79
N PRO A 611 -24.22 -30.94 2.89
CA PRO A 611 -22.80 -30.96 2.51
C PRO A 611 -22.59 -30.72 1.01
N ASP A 612 -21.94 -29.60 0.66
CA ASP A 612 -21.69 -29.17 -0.72
C ASP A 612 -20.23 -28.66 -0.87
N PRO A 613 -19.25 -29.57 -0.99
CA PRO A 613 -17.83 -29.23 -1.02
C PRO A 613 -17.35 -28.71 -2.38
N VAL A 614 -16.55 -27.64 -2.36
CA VAL A 614 -15.82 -27.10 -3.52
C VAL A 614 -14.72 -28.06 -3.95
N SER A 615 -14.55 -28.28 -5.27
CA SER A 615 -13.56 -29.21 -5.84
C SER A 615 -12.14 -28.61 -5.95
N TRP A 616 -11.60 -28.16 -4.82
CA TRP A 616 -10.20 -27.70 -4.69
C TRP A 616 -9.22 -28.78 -5.17
N ASP A 617 -8.17 -28.37 -5.87
CA ASP A 617 -7.06 -29.24 -6.28
C ASP A 617 -5.87 -29.01 -5.34
N PRO A 618 -5.30 -30.04 -4.70
CA PRO A 618 -4.18 -29.87 -3.76
C PRO A 618 -2.89 -29.39 -4.44
N THR A 619 -2.80 -29.44 -5.77
CA THR A 619 -1.66 -28.93 -6.55
C THR A 619 -1.80 -27.46 -6.95
N ARG A 620 -2.89 -26.80 -6.54
CA ARG A 620 -3.28 -25.45 -6.96
C ARG A 620 -3.43 -24.56 -5.73
N ALA A 621 -3.09 -23.27 -5.85
CA ALA A 621 -3.19 -22.33 -4.73
C ALA A 621 -4.65 -21.88 -4.53
N PRO A 622 -5.25 -22.08 -3.34
CA PRO A 622 -6.63 -21.67 -3.07
C PRO A 622 -6.69 -20.17 -2.73
N ILE A 623 -7.35 -19.40 -3.59
CA ILE A 623 -7.65 -17.98 -3.41
C ILE A 623 -9.16 -17.81 -3.27
N ILE A 624 -9.59 -17.05 -2.26
CA ILE A 624 -10.99 -16.67 -2.07
C ILE A 624 -11.08 -15.15 -2.13
N PHE A 625 -11.97 -14.65 -2.98
CA PHE A 625 -12.44 -13.27 -2.94
C PHE A 625 -13.84 -13.28 -2.33
N LEU A 626 -14.00 -12.77 -1.12
CA LEU A 626 -15.28 -12.59 -0.45
C LEU A 626 -15.70 -11.14 -0.56
N MET A 627 -16.93 -10.88 -1.02
CA MET A 627 -17.41 -9.54 -1.33
C MET A 627 -18.71 -9.26 -0.58
N THR A 628 -18.80 -8.16 0.17
CA THR A 628 -19.92 -7.81 1.05
C THR A 628 -19.82 -6.37 1.58
N ASP A 629 -20.96 -5.73 1.88
CA ASP A 629 -21.07 -4.41 2.54
C ASP A 629 -21.64 -4.49 3.98
N ALA A 630 -21.90 -5.70 4.46
CA ALA A 630 -22.63 -5.98 5.69
C ALA A 630 -21.75 -6.66 6.76
N PRO A 631 -21.91 -6.35 8.07
CA PRO A 631 -21.28 -7.08 9.16
C PRO A 631 -21.57 -8.59 9.11
N PHE A 632 -20.74 -9.41 9.77
CA PHE A 632 -20.90 -10.86 9.73
C PHE A 632 -21.64 -11.36 10.96
N HIS A 633 -22.62 -12.25 10.77
CA HIS A 633 -23.27 -12.98 11.84
C HIS A 633 -22.31 -13.93 12.55
N ASP A 634 -22.11 -13.73 13.85
CA ASP A 634 -21.28 -14.61 14.68
C ASP A 634 -22.14 -15.51 15.57
N THR A 635 -22.33 -16.76 15.12
CA THR A 635 -23.06 -17.79 15.88
C THR A 635 -22.39 -18.20 17.20
N SER A 636 -21.21 -17.65 17.54
CA SER A 636 -20.59 -17.80 18.86
C SER A 636 -21.08 -16.76 19.88
N LEU A 637 -21.69 -15.66 19.40
CA LEU A 637 -22.21 -14.55 20.20
C LEU A 637 -23.75 -14.43 20.14
N GLU A 638 -24.37 -14.97 19.09
CA GLU A 638 -25.82 -14.86 18.82
C GLU A 638 -26.60 -16.13 19.19
N ASP A 639 -27.72 -15.96 19.91
CA ASP A 639 -28.67 -17.04 20.24
C ASP A 639 -29.60 -17.31 19.02
N TYR A 640 -29.10 -18.03 18.01
CA TYR A 640 -29.96 -18.60 16.96
C TYR A 640 -31.09 -19.45 17.56
N PRO A 641 -32.25 -19.64 16.90
CA PRO A 641 -33.44 -20.27 17.50
C PRO A 641 -33.31 -21.69 18.08
N PHE A 642 -32.15 -22.34 17.91
CA PHE A 642 -31.79 -23.65 18.47
C PHE A 642 -30.68 -23.61 19.54
N GLY A 643 -29.93 -22.51 19.65
CA GLY A 643 -29.11 -22.11 20.80
C GLY A 643 -27.84 -22.93 21.10
N PRO A 644 -27.00 -22.47 22.05
CA PRO A 644 -25.67 -23.02 22.37
C PRO A 644 -25.69 -24.37 23.13
N GLU A 645 -26.74 -25.18 22.98
CA GLU A 645 -26.75 -26.60 23.37
C GLU A 645 -26.65 -27.56 22.15
N ALA A 646 -26.62 -27.05 20.91
CA ALA A 646 -26.18 -27.81 19.74
C ALA A 646 -24.64 -27.94 19.75
N GLU A 647 -24.10 -29.13 19.45
CA GLU A 647 -22.64 -29.40 19.56
C GLU A 647 -21.80 -28.84 18.39
N THR A 648 -22.36 -27.90 17.59
CA THR A 648 -21.85 -27.43 16.28
C THR A 648 -22.20 -25.96 15.99
N THR A 649 -21.73 -25.02 16.82
CA THR A 649 -21.85 -23.57 16.59
C THR A 649 -20.70 -23.03 15.72
N ILE A 650 -20.90 -22.90 14.41
CA ILE A 650 -19.88 -22.38 13.48
C ILE A 650 -19.89 -20.84 13.52
N GLY A 651 -19.21 -20.28 14.51
CA GLY A 651 -18.94 -18.85 14.64
C GLY A 651 -17.50 -18.48 14.31
N TRP A 652 -17.15 -17.20 14.52
CA TRP A 652 -15.84 -16.59 14.25
C TRP A 652 -14.66 -17.52 14.56
N GLY A 653 -14.59 -18.01 15.80
CA GLY A 653 -13.45 -18.79 16.29
C GLY A 653 -13.26 -20.14 15.60
N ASP A 654 -14.33 -20.79 15.13
CA ASP A 654 -14.23 -22.08 14.45
C ASP A 654 -13.81 -21.91 12.98
N VAL A 655 -14.22 -20.81 12.32
CA VAL A 655 -13.75 -20.45 10.97
C VAL A 655 -12.26 -20.11 11.02
N LEU A 656 -11.82 -19.26 11.95
CA LEU A 656 -10.40 -18.93 12.11
C LEU A 656 -9.55 -20.16 12.44
N ASN A 657 -10.03 -21.06 13.30
CA ASN A 657 -9.34 -22.33 13.57
C ASN A 657 -9.18 -23.20 12.30
N GLN A 658 -10.13 -23.16 11.36
CA GLN A 658 -10.03 -23.91 10.09
C GLN A 658 -9.09 -23.25 9.09
N ILE A 659 -8.99 -21.92 9.08
CA ILE A 659 -8.00 -21.19 8.30
C ILE A 659 -6.58 -21.48 8.85
N GLN A 660 -6.41 -21.49 10.17
CA GLN A 660 -5.12 -21.73 10.83
C GLN A 660 -4.67 -23.20 10.93
N VAL A 661 -5.58 -24.17 10.83
CA VAL A 661 -5.28 -25.60 11.00
C VAL A 661 -5.73 -26.38 9.77
N PRO A 662 -4.81 -26.80 8.89
CA PRO A 662 -5.15 -27.59 7.70
C PRO A 662 -5.86 -28.90 8.07
N THR A 663 -7.14 -29.00 7.72
CA THR A 663 -7.95 -30.22 7.92
C THR A 663 -7.89 -31.19 6.74
N GLY A 664 -7.19 -30.79 5.66
CA GLY A 664 -6.87 -31.59 4.47
C GLY A 664 -5.54 -31.16 3.86
N ALA A 665 -5.09 -31.84 2.80
CA ALA A 665 -3.81 -31.59 2.13
C ALA A 665 -3.88 -30.41 1.12
N HIS A 666 -4.46 -29.29 1.56
CA HIS A 666 -4.52 -28.03 0.85
C HIS A 666 -3.92 -26.97 1.78
N SER A 667 -3.07 -26.10 1.24
CA SER A 667 -2.57 -24.93 1.99
C SER A 667 -3.74 -24.08 2.44
N SER A 668 -3.57 -23.34 3.54
CA SER A 668 -4.59 -22.38 4.00
C SER A 668 -4.97 -21.43 2.85
N PRO A 669 -6.27 -21.13 2.67
CA PRO A 669 -6.72 -20.19 1.64
C PRO A 669 -6.16 -18.81 1.92
N ARG A 670 -5.85 -18.03 0.88
CA ARG A 670 -5.74 -16.57 1.03
C ARG A 670 -7.11 -15.95 0.77
N ILE A 671 -7.67 -15.28 1.77
CA ILE A 671 -9.01 -14.68 1.71
C ILE A 671 -8.87 -13.17 1.59
N PHE A 672 -9.26 -12.64 0.43
CA PHE A 672 -9.39 -11.21 0.21
C PHE A 672 -10.82 -10.79 0.50
N THR A 673 -11.00 -9.84 1.40
CA THR A 673 -12.30 -9.30 1.79
C THR A 673 -12.53 -7.96 1.11
N LEU A 674 -13.66 -7.81 0.43
CA LEU A 674 -13.99 -6.64 -0.39
C LEU A 674 -15.26 -5.96 0.10
N ASN A 675 -15.18 -4.63 0.23
CA ASN A 675 -16.16 -3.66 0.75
C ASN A 675 -16.43 -3.48 2.28
N PRO A 676 -15.46 -3.64 3.20
CA PRO A 676 -15.65 -3.34 4.63
C PRO A 676 -15.16 -1.95 5.11
N GLU A 677 -14.53 -1.15 4.23
CA GLU A 677 -14.17 0.29 4.27
C GLU A 677 -13.49 0.96 5.51
N PRO A 678 -12.56 1.93 5.28
CA PRO A 678 -13.02 3.31 5.24
C PRO A 678 -12.28 4.24 4.25
N ASP A 679 -13.04 4.82 3.32
CA ASP A 679 -12.75 6.13 2.70
C ASP A 679 -13.97 7.03 2.49
N GLY A 680 -15.06 6.73 3.20
CA GLY A 680 -15.86 7.74 3.86
C GLY A 680 -16.82 8.50 2.97
N ILE A 681 -17.95 7.89 2.68
CA ILE A 681 -19.26 8.50 2.95
C ILE A 681 -20.32 7.40 3.05
N ILE A 682 -21.26 7.61 3.98
CA ILE A 682 -22.41 6.75 4.26
C ILE A 682 -23.18 6.42 2.96
N LEU A 683 -23.24 5.14 2.61
CA LEU A 683 -24.25 4.59 1.70
C LEU A 683 -25.65 4.74 2.31
N THR A 684 -26.66 4.99 1.46
CA THR A 684 -28.03 5.20 1.94
C THR A 684 -28.57 3.92 2.59
N PRO A 685 -29.34 4.03 3.70
CA PRO A 685 -29.96 2.86 4.30
C PRO A 685 -30.80 2.06 3.31
N GLY A 686 -30.77 0.73 3.48
CA GLY A 686 -31.85 -0.14 3.04
C GLY A 686 -33.22 0.41 3.48
N ASN A 687 -34.28 0.02 2.75
CA ASN A 687 -35.60 0.63 2.91
C ASN A 687 -36.36 0.19 4.20
N ASP A 688 -35.69 -0.48 5.14
CA ASP A 688 -36.24 -1.15 6.32
C ASP A 688 -36.16 -0.29 7.60
N GLY A 689 -35.00 0.31 7.89
CA GLY A 689 -34.82 1.42 8.83
C GLY A 689 -35.10 1.14 10.32
N GLU A 690 -34.93 -0.09 10.82
CA GLU A 690 -35.13 -0.40 12.26
C GLU A 690 -33.88 -0.88 13.05
N THR A 691 -32.70 -1.06 12.43
CA THR A 691 -31.43 -1.42 13.12
C THR A 691 -30.26 -0.48 12.75
N PRO A 692 -29.30 -0.20 13.67
CA PRO A 692 -28.10 0.58 13.34
C PRO A 692 -27.00 -0.30 12.73
N TRP A 693 -26.60 0.01 11.51
CA TRP A 693 -25.37 -0.50 10.88
C TRP A 693 -24.12 0.04 11.59
N ASP A 694 -23.09 -0.78 11.72
CA ASP A 694 -21.83 -0.47 12.40
C ASP A 694 -20.64 -0.79 11.47
N PRO A 695 -20.08 0.22 10.75
CA PRO A 695 -18.98 0.01 9.82
C PRO A 695 -17.69 -0.44 10.51
N ASP A 696 -17.45 0.01 11.75
CA ASP A 696 -16.24 -0.35 12.49
C ASP A 696 -16.21 -1.86 12.76
N MET A 697 -17.38 -2.47 13.00
CA MET A 697 -17.50 -3.93 13.19
C MET A 697 -17.21 -4.74 11.93
N LEU A 698 -17.74 -4.31 10.78
CA LEU A 698 -17.46 -4.94 9.49
C LEU A 698 -15.96 -4.83 9.14
N TYR A 699 -15.39 -3.63 9.27
CA TYR A 699 -13.95 -3.39 9.10
C TYR A 699 -13.10 -4.35 9.94
N LEU A 700 -13.43 -4.50 11.23
CA LEU A 700 -12.74 -5.39 12.15
C LEU A 700 -12.85 -6.87 11.73
N GLN A 701 -14.06 -7.37 11.48
CA GLN A 701 -14.30 -8.78 11.11
C GLN A 701 -13.58 -9.16 9.81
N ALA A 702 -13.61 -8.26 8.82
CA ALA A 702 -12.96 -8.46 7.54
C ALA A 702 -11.42 -8.34 7.60
N THR A 703 -10.89 -7.45 8.45
CA THR A 703 -9.44 -7.33 8.73
C THR A 703 -8.91 -8.59 9.41
N GLU A 704 -9.60 -9.08 10.45
CA GLU A 704 -9.17 -10.28 11.18
C GLU A 704 -9.15 -11.50 10.27
N MET A 705 -10.17 -11.69 9.42
CA MET A 705 -10.21 -12.83 8.49
C MET A 705 -9.11 -12.75 7.42
N ALA A 706 -8.82 -11.55 6.90
CA ALA A 706 -7.70 -11.34 5.98
C ALA A 706 -6.36 -11.73 6.64
N LEU A 707 -6.06 -11.16 7.82
CA LEU A 707 -4.86 -11.41 8.61
C LEU A 707 -4.63 -12.91 8.87
N TYR A 708 -5.65 -13.63 9.35
CA TYR A 708 -5.50 -15.05 9.66
C TYR A 708 -5.33 -15.96 8.44
N SER A 709 -5.58 -15.45 7.24
CA SER A 709 -5.50 -16.18 5.97
C SER A 709 -4.27 -15.82 5.12
N ASN A 710 -3.42 -14.90 5.58
CA ASN A 710 -2.39 -14.25 4.75
C ASN A 710 -2.99 -13.67 3.45
N GLY A 711 -4.23 -13.18 3.53
CA GLY A 711 -4.88 -12.34 2.51
C GLY A 711 -4.83 -10.88 2.94
N SER A 712 -5.54 -10.02 2.22
CA SER A 712 -5.68 -8.61 2.59
C SER A 712 -7.12 -8.13 2.41
N MET A 713 -7.49 -7.10 3.15
CA MET A 713 -8.75 -6.41 2.98
C MET A 713 -8.56 -5.28 1.96
N ILE A 714 -9.44 -5.21 0.96
CA ILE A 714 -9.24 -4.33 -0.18
C ILE A 714 -10.54 -3.60 -0.53
N SER A 715 -10.46 -2.28 -0.67
CA SER A 715 -11.60 -1.45 -1.00
C SER A 715 -11.95 -1.55 -2.49
N ALA A 716 -13.13 -2.09 -2.80
CA ALA A 716 -13.72 -2.03 -4.14
C ALA A 716 -14.35 -0.65 -4.44
N GLY A 717 -14.45 0.20 -3.41
CA GLY A 717 -15.04 1.53 -3.47
C GLY A 717 -16.55 1.57 -3.31
N TYR A 718 -17.08 2.79 -3.23
CA TYR A 718 -18.51 3.07 -3.22
C TYR A 718 -19.21 2.42 -4.43
N GLU A 719 -20.30 1.68 -4.19
CA GLU A 719 -20.99 0.83 -5.19
C GLU A 719 -20.03 -0.13 -5.97
N SER A 720 -18.89 -0.51 -5.37
CA SER A 720 -17.91 -1.49 -5.88
C SER A 720 -17.39 -1.24 -7.29
N VAL A 721 -17.40 0.02 -7.74
CA VAL A 721 -17.01 0.41 -9.10
C VAL A 721 -15.54 0.15 -9.44
N HIS A 722 -14.69 -0.19 -8.46
CA HIS A 722 -13.24 -0.43 -8.61
C HIS A 722 -12.81 -1.78 -8.07
N PHE A 723 -13.77 -2.69 -7.98
CA PHE A 723 -13.54 -4.11 -7.87
C PHE A 723 -12.36 -4.60 -8.75
N ARG A 724 -12.17 -4.07 -9.97
CA ARG A 724 -11.00 -4.43 -10.79
C ARG A 724 -9.67 -3.87 -10.25
N GLU A 725 -9.60 -2.61 -9.84
CA GLU A 725 -8.36 -1.99 -9.33
C GLU A 725 -8.00 -2.59 -7.96
N ALA A 726 -9.00 -2.81 -7.12
CA ALA A 726 -8.91 -3.58 -5.88
C ALA A 726 -8.34 -4.98 -6.12
N VAL A 727 -8.91 -5.74 -7.07
CA VAL A 727 -8.36 -7.07 -7.38
C VAL A 727 -6.96 -6.96 -8.01
N GLN A 728 -6.60 -5.90 -8.74
CA GLN A 728 -5.23 -5.71 -9.20
C GLN A 728 -4.24 -5.51 -8.04
N GLU A 729 -4.60 -4.74 -7.00
CA GLU A 729 -3.82 -4.62 -5.76
C GLU A 729 -3.73 -5.97 -5.03
N ALA A 730 -4.82 -6.75 -5.00
CA ALA A 730 -4.81 -8.13 -4.49
C ALA A 730 -3.83 -9.01 -5.26
N LEU A 731 -3.79 -8.90 -6.59
CA LEU A 731 -2.92 -9.67 -7.47
C LEU A 731 -1.47 -9.19 -7.41
N ASP A 732 -1.21 -7.95 -7.02
CA ASP A 732 0.13 -7.43 -6.73
C ASP A 732 0.63 -7.99 -5.38
N LEU A 733 -0.18 -7.93 -4.31
CA LEU A 733 0.12 -8.56 -3.01
C LEU A 733 0.31 -10.07 -3.13
N LEU A 734 -0.54 -10.74 -3.90
CA LEU A 734 -0.38 -12.16 -4.22
C LEU A 734 0.94 -12.45 -4.94
N ALA A 735 1.34 -11.60 -5.89
CA ALA A 735 2.60 -11.78 -6.62
C ALA A 735 3.84 -11.56 -5.76
N THR A 736 3.76 -10.75 -4.69
CA THR A 736 4.88 -10.50 -3.76
C THR A 736 4.92 -11.51 -2.61
N GLN A 737 3.79 -11.93 -2.04
CA GLN A 737 3.76 -12.69 -0.78
C GLN A 737 3.87 -14.22 -0.93
N MET A 738 3.94 -14.77 -2.14
CA MET A 738 3.84 -16.22 -2.34
C MET A 738 5.18 -16.97 -2.23
N PRO A 739 5.20 -18.19 -1.63
CA PRO A 739 6.42 -18.89 -1.27
C PRO A 739 7.15 -19.51 -2.46
N GLN A 740 8.49 -19.53 -2.39
CA GLN A 740 9.33 -20.16 -3.43
C GLN A 740 8.92 -21.61 -3.72
N ILE A 741 8.92 -21.95 -5.01
CA ILE A 741 8.84 -23.33 -5.48
C ILE A 741 10.17 -23.81 -6.03
N GLY A 742 10.40 -25.09 -5.80
CA GLY A 742 11.61 -25.76 -6.18
C GLY A 742 11.38 -27.25 -6.32
N SER A 743 12.45 -27.99 -6.05
CA SER A 743 12.50 -29.43 -6.08
C SER A 743 12.86 -29.97 -4.70
N CYS A 744 12.13 -30.96 -4.21
CA CYS A 744 12.46 -31.63 -2.96
C CYS A 744 13.36 -32.84 -3.22
N CYS A 745 14.54 -32.81 -2.63
CA CYS A 745 15.59 -33.81 -2.77
C CYS A 745 15.67 -34.63 -1.47
N THR A 746 15.15 -35.85 -1.50
CA THR A 746 15.08 -36.72 -0.31
C THR A 746 16.37 -37.51 -0.09
N ASP A 747 16.64 -37.90 1.16
CA ASP A 747 17.78 -38.72 1.58
C ASP A 747 17.89 -40.09 0.84
N ASP A 748 16.80 -40.58 0.25
CA ASP A 748 16.75 -41.80 -0.56
C ASP A 748 16.90 -41.57 -2.07
N GLN A 749 17.38 -40.39 -2.47
CA GLN A 749 17.69 -39.98 -3.84
C GLN A 749 16.46 -39.88 -4.77
N THR A 750 15.29 -39.54 -4.21
CA THR A 750 14.15 -39.11 -5.03
C THR A 750 14.12 -37.58 -5.09
N CYS A 751 13.90 -37.06 -6.29
CA CYS A 751 13.74 -35.63 -6.52
C CYS A 751 12.32 -35.37 -7.01
N VAL A 752 11.65 -34.39 -6.42
CA VAL A 752 10.24 -34.06 -6.67
C VAL A 752 10.12 -32.58 -7.00
N GLU A 753 10.00 -32.24 -8.28
CA GLU A 753 9.80 -30.88 -8.79
C GLU A 753 8.43 -30.31 -8.37
N GLY A 754 8.31 -28.99 -8.31
CA GLY A 754 7.01 -28.30 -8.17
C GLY A 754 6.46 -28.25 -6.75
N VAL A 755 7.33 -28.35 -5.74
CA VAL A 755 6.98 -28.29 -4.32
C VAL A 755 7.36 -26.95 -3.70
N ILE A 756 6.74 -26.58 -2.57
CA ILE A 756 7.19 -25.46 -1.71
C ILE A 756 8.17 -25.95 -0.63
N LEU A 757 8.90 -25.01 -0.01
CA LEU A 757 9.87 -25.28 1.07
C LEU A 757 9.26 -26.13 2.20
N ASP A 758 8.08 -25.75 2.71
CA ASP A 758 7.43 -26.44 3.83
C ASP A 758 6.99 -27.87 3.49
N ASP A 759 6.43 -28.09 2.30
CA ASP A 759 6.08 -29.44 1.84
C ASP A 759 7.33 -30.33 1.77
N CYS A 760 8.46 -29.77 1.32
CA CYS A 760 9.71 -30.51 1.29
C CYS A 760 10.23 -30.87 2.69
N LEU A 761 10.29 -29.88 3.59
CA LEU A 761 10.82 -30.06 4.93
C LEU A 761 9.93 -30.91 5.85
N TYR A 762 8.60 -30.80 5.71
CA TYR A 762 7.65 -31.37 6.68
C TYR A 762 6.80 -32.54 6.16
N LEU A 763 6.51 -32.62 4.85
CA LEU A 763 5.75 -33.74 4.27
C LEU A 763 6.66 -34.78 3.61
N LEU A 764 7.73 -34.33 2.96
CA LEU A 764 8.66 -35.19 2.20
C LEU A 764 9.93 -35.57 2.97
N ASP A 765 10.26 -34.89 4.08
CA ASP A 765 11.45 -35.14 4.92
C ASP A 765 12.75 -35.03 4.07
N GLY A 766 12.83 -33.99 3.24
CA GLY A 766 13.89 -33.77 2.27
C GLY A 766 14.51 -32.37 2.30
N HIS A 767 15.49 -32.16 1.41
CA HIS A 767 16.21 -30.91 1.21
C HIS A 767 15.60 -30.13 0.04
N PHE A 768 15.30 -28.85 0.25
CA PHE A 768 14.69 -28.01 -0.77
C PHE A 768 15.75 -27.36 -1.65
N ALA A 769 15.71 -27.65 -2.96
CA ALA A 769 16.45 -26.96 -3.99
C ALA A 769 15.51 -25.93 -4.65
N PRO A 770 15.78 -24.61 -4.61
CA PRO A 770 14.96 -23.65 -5.37
C PRO A 770 15.03 -23.98 -6.87
N GLY A 771 13.98 -23.65 -7.62
CA GLY A 771 13.90 -23.93 -9.06
C GLY A 771 13.38 -25.33 -9.42
N THR A 772 12.67 -25.41 -10.54
CA THR A 772 11.99 -26.65 -11.00
C THR A 772 12.85 -27.53 -11.89
N THR A 773 13.95 -27.02 -12.46
CA THR A 773 14.89 -27.81 -13.28
C THR A 773 15.86 -28.65 -12.45
N ALA A 774 15.91 -28.43 -11.13
CA ALA A 774 16.86 -29.03 -10.19
C ALA A 774 16.83 -30.57 -10.09
N CYS A 775 15.81 -31.25 -10.63
CA CYS A 775 15.79 -32.73 -10.75
C CYS A 775 16.36 -33.28 -12.07
N SER A 776 16.70 -32.42 -13.03
CA SER A 776 16.97 -32.80 -14.43
C SER A 776 18.41 -32.58 -14.90
N SER A 777 19.12 -31.58 -14.35
CA SER A 777 20.54 -31.34 -14.60
C SER A 777 21.42 -32.26 -13.74
N ASP A 778 22.46 -32.87 -14.32
CA ASP A 778 23.49 -33.71 -13.67
C ASP A 778 24.81 -33.47 -14.44
N CYS A 779 25.38 -32.28 -14.29
CA CYS A 779 26.47 -31.78 -15.13
C CYS A 779 27.79 -32.54 -14.95
N ASN A 780 27.97 -33.20 -13.80
CA ASN A 780 29.13 -34.02 -13.49
C ASN A 780 28.92 -35.52 -13.78
N ASP A 781 27.77 -35.89 -14.38
CA ASP A 781 27.40 -37.24 -14.83
C ASP A 781 27.45 -38.30 -13.69
N ASN A 782 27.28 -37.87 -12.43
CA ASN A 782 27.51 -38.73 -11.27
C ASN A 782 26.28 -39.56 -10.85
N GLY A 783 25.12 -39.28 -11.44
CA GLY A 783 23.85 -39.95 -11.19
C GLY A 783 23.04 -39.32 -10.07
N LYS A 784 23.21 -38.02 -9.84
CA LYS A 784 22.46 -37.20 -8.88
C LYS A 784 22.17 -35.85 -9.54
N PRO A 785 20.97 -35.28 -9.33
CA PRO A 785 20.70 -33.96 -9.86
C PRO A 785 21.51 -32.85 -9.15
N ASP A 786 22.00 -31.91 -9.95
CA ASP A 786 22.82 -30.76 -9.56
C ASP A 786 22.22 -29.96 -8.40
N GLY A 787 20.96 -29.51 -8.54
CA GLY A 787 20.26 -28.78 -7.49
C GLY A 787 20.03 -29.60 -6.21
N CYS A 788 19.98 -30.93 -6.31
CA CYS A 788 19.96 -31.80 -5.12
C CYS A 788 21.32 -31.87 -4.42
N GLU A 789 22.43 -31.84 -5.15
CA GLU A 789 23.74 -31.80 -4.53
C GLU A 789 24.01 -30.45 -3.85
N ILE A 790 23.56 -29.36 -4.47
CA ILE A 790 23.67 -28.00 -3.94
C ILE A 790 22.81 -27.84 -2.67
N SER A 791 21.52 -28.18 -2.71
CA SER A 791 20.61 -28.08 -1.55
C SER A 791 20.97 -28.98 -0.37
N MET A 792 21.69 -30.07 -0.61
CA MET A 792 22.27 -30.94 0.43
C MET A 792 23.65 -30.47 0.91
N GLY A 793 24.24 -29.43 0.32
CA GLY A 793 25.59 -28.94 0.64
C GLY A 793 26.69 -29.95 0.34
N LEU A 794 26.54 -30.72 -0.74
CA LEU A 794 27.48 -31.75 -1.19
C LEU A 794 28.51 -31.22 -2.20
N VAL A 795 28.14 -30.17 -2.94
CA VAL A 795 28.96 -29.41 -3.89
C VAL A 795 28.78 -27.91 -3.60
N ASP A 796 29.73 -27.10 -4.05
CA ASP A 796 29.64 -25.63 -3.95
C ASP A 796 28.92 -25.07 -5.19
N ASP A 797 28.02 -24.11 -4.97
CA ASP A 797 27.41 -23.21 -5.97
C ASP A 797 27.56 -21.80 -5.37
N MET A 798 28.59 -21.06 -5.82
CA MET A 798 28.99 -19.79 -5.20
C MET A 798 28.44 -18.56 -5.92
N ASN A 799 27.94 -18.70 -7.15
CA ASN A 799 27.26 -17.64 -7.88
C ASN A 799 25.72 -17.72 -7.77
N GLY A 800 25.19 -18.79 -7.17
CA GLY A 800 23.77 -19.00 -6.92
C GLY A 800 22.96 -19.41 -8.15
N ASN A 801 23.62 -19.85 -9.24
CA ASN A 801 22.96 -20.14 -10.51
C ASN A 801 22.36 -21.56 -10.61
N GLN A 802 22.46 -22.36 -9.54
CA GLN A 802 21.98 -23.75 -9.45
C GLN A 802 22.76 -24.76 -10.30
N ILE A 803 23.95 -24.39 -10.77
CA ILE A 803 24.95 -25.26 -11.40
C ILE A 803 26.14 -25.39 -10.43
N PRO A 804 26.64 -26.61 -10.15
CA PRO A 804 27.82 -26.80 -9.32
C PRO A 804 29.04 -26.10 -9.92
N ASP A 805 29.79 -25.33 -9.11
CA ASP A 805 31.01 -24.63 -9.52
C ASP A 805 32.04 -25.56 -10.20
N GLU A 806 32.04 -26.85 -9.86
CA GLU A 806 32.93 -27.87 -10.46
C GLU A 806 32.56 -28.27 -11.91
N CYS A 807 31.38 -27.89 -12.37
CA CYS A 807 30.94 -27.99 -13.77
C CYS A 807 31.14 -26.69 -14.53
N GLU A 808 31.48 -25.60 -13.85
CA GLU A 808 31.67 -24.29 -14.42
C GLU A 808 33.16 -23.94 -14.58
N CYS A 809 33.43 -22.92 -15.38
CA CYS A 809 34.78 -22.39 -15.65
C CYS A 809 34.88 -20.95 -15.11
N LEU A 810 34.38 -20.76 -13.87
CA LEU A 810 34.30 -19.46 -13.20
C LEU A 810 35.68 -18.83 -13.06
N GLY A 811 35.87 -17.66 -13.69
CA GLY A 811 37.16 -16.98 -13.72
C GLY A 811 38.03 -17.23 -14.96
N ASP A 812 37.61 -18.07 -15.93
CA ASP A 812 38.17 -18.03 -17.29
C ASP A 812 37.54 -16.87 -18.05
N SER A 813 37.95 -15.69 -17.63
CA SER A 813 37.49 -14.42 -18.14
C SER A 813 37.88 -14.20 -19.61
N ASN A 814 38.79 -15.01 -20.17
CA ASN A 814 39.27 -14.88 -21.55
C ASN A 814 38.77 -15.98 -22.50
N LEU A 815 38.09 -17.00 -21.97
CA LEU A 815 37.48 -18.15 -22.65
C LEU A 815 38.51 -19.01 -23.42
N ASP A 816 39.68 -19.28 -22.83
CA ASP A 816 40.71 -20.17 -23.40
C ASP A 816 40.79 -21.58 -22.76
N GLY A 817 39.85 -21.89 -21.88
CA GLY A 817 39.69 -23.14 -21.14
C GLY A 817 40.56 -23.21 -19.89
N LYS A 818 41.00 -22.07 -19.36
CA LYS A 818 41.97 -21.98 -18.25
C LYS A 818 41.69 -20.77 -17.38
N ILE A 819 42.11 -20.88 -16.13
CA ILE A 819 42.10 -19.80 -15.15
C ILE A 819 43.56 -19.52 -14.82
N ASP A 820 44.15 -18.52 -15.48
CA ASP A 820 45.59 -18.26 -15.39
C ASP A 820 45.97 -16.78 -15.16
N ILE A 821 47.22 -16.43 -15.49
CA ILE A 821 47.75 -15.08 -15.30
C ILE A 821 47.07 -14.05 -16.20
N ASP A 822 46.55 -14.44 -17.36
CA ASP A 822 45.89 -13.50 -18.27
C ASP A 822 44.47 -13.14 -17.75
N ASP A 823 43.77 -14.06 -17.07
CA ASP A 823 42.51 -13.78 -16.36
C ASP A 823 42.72 -12.93 -15.11
N LEU A 824 43.74 -13.28 -14.31
CA LEU A 824 44.14 -12.45 -13.18
C LEU A 824 44.46 -11.01 -13.60
N LEU A 825 45.08 -10.84 -14.78
CA LEU A 825 45.36 -9.51 -15.32
C LEU A 825 44.11 -8.79 -15.84
N LYS A 826 43.09 -9.53 -16.28
CA LYS A 826 41.77 -8.98 -16.63
C LYS A 826 41.03 -8.54 -15.37
N LEU A 827 40.88 -9.41 -14.37
CA LEU A 827 40.28 -9.11 -13.05
C LEU A 827 40.94 -7.88 -12.40
N LEU A 828 42.27 -7.86 -12.29
CA LEU A 828 43.02 -6.69 -11.78
C LEU A 828 42.85 -5.42 -12.64
N GLY A 829 42.41 -5.55 -13.88
CA GLY A 829 42.08 -4.44 -14.79
C GLY A 829 40.70 -3.82 -14.56
N TYR A 830 39.77 -4.57 -13.96
CA TYR A 830 38.39 -4.16 -13.67
C TYR A 830 38.16 -3.77 -12.19
N TRP A 831 39.21 -3.80 -11.37
CA TRP A 831 39.18 -3.55 -9.92
C TRP A 831 38.36 -2.32 -9.48
N GLY A 832 37.27 -2.54 -8.76
CA GLY A 832 36.29 -1.52 -8.35
C GLY A 832 34.85 -1.94 -8.64
N ALA A 833 33.91 -1.00 -8.61
CA ALA A 833 32.53 -1.27 -9.05
C ALA A 833 32.50 -1.54 -10.55
N CYS A 834 31.80 -2.59 -10.97
CA CYS A 834 31.92 -3.13 -12.31
C CYS A 834 30.57 -3.69 -12.80
N GLU A 835 29.89 -2.92 -13.63
CA GLU A 835 28.51 -3.19 -14.07
C GLU A 835 28.53 -4.03 -15.36
N GLY A 836 28.02 -5.26 -15.30
CA GLY A 836 27.93 -6.18 -16.45
C GLY A 836 29.24 -6.90 -16.81
N CYS A 837 30.08 -7.21 -15.83
CA CYS A 837 31.36 -7.92 -16.00
C CYS A 837 31.39 -9.25 -15.21
N THR A 838 30.36 -10.08 -15.44
CA THR A 838 30.11 -11.39 -14.82
C THR A 838 31.22 -12.43 -15.04
N ASP A 839 32.25 -12.07 -15.81
CA ASP A 839 33.42 -12.87 -16.13
C ASP A 839 34.64 -12.54 -15.22
N VAL A 840 34.55 -11.50 -14.40
CA VAL A 840 35.61 -11.06 -13.46
C VAL A 840 35.11 -10.66 -12.07
N ASP A 841 33.82 -10.35 -11.95
CA ASP A 841 33.06 -10.38 -10.69
C ASP A 841 32.59 -11.84 -10.50
N LEU A 842 33.17 -12.52 -9.51
CA LEU A 842 33.06 -13.97 -9.32
C LEU A 842 32.19 -14.36 -8.12
N ASN A 843 31.75 -13.39 -7.32
CA ASN A 843 30.77 -13.58 -6.24
C ASN A 843 29.41 -12.94 -6.56
N GLY A 844 29.31 -12.16 -7.64
CA GLY A 844 28.07 -11.51 -8.09
C GLY A 844 27.73 -10.22 -7.34
N ASP A 845 28.65 -9.62 -6.58
CA ASP A 845 28.35 -8.47 -5.71
C ASP A 845 28.36 -7.09 -6.41
N GLY A 846 28.59 -7.07 -7.73
CA GLY A 846 28.65 -5.88 -8.57
C GLY A 846 30.01 -5.19 -8.54
N ARG A 847 31.03 -5.85 -8.01
CA ARG A 847 32.39 -5.32 -7.83
C ARG A 847 33.42 -6.38 -8.19
N VAL A 848 34.63 -5.90 -8.44
CA VAL A 848 35.82 -6.72 -8.59
C VAL A 848 36.82 -6.25 -7.53
N ASP A 849 37.02 -7.04 -6.48
CA ASP A 849 37.97 -6.72 -5.43
C ASP A 849 38.80 -7.91 -4.90
N ILE A 850 39.17 -7.87 -3.61
CA ILE A 850 40.02 -8.85 -2.97
C ILE A 850 39.32 -10.21 -2.82
N GLU A 851 37.98 -10.24 -2.78
CA GLU A 851 37.23 -11.48 -2.67
C GLU A 851 37.24 -12.24 -4.01
N ASP A 852 37.00 -11.57 -5.14
CA ASP A 852 37.17 -12.13 -6.50
C ASP A 852 38.61 -12.55 -6.77
N LEU A 853 39.59 -11.76 -6.32
CA LEU A 853 40.99 -12.12 -6.46
C LEU A 853 41.33 -13.41 -5.71
N LEU A 854 40.76 -13.60 -4.52
CA LEU A 854 40.95 -14.83 -3.76
C LEU A 854 40.23 -15.99 -4.45
N ARG A 855 39.03 -15.77 -4.98
CA ARG A 855 38.24 -16.77 -5.74
C ARG A 855 38.96 -17.24 -7.00
N LEU A 856 39.44 -16.31 -7.84
CA LEU A 856 40.22 -16.63 -9.06
C LEU A 856 41.53 -17.38 -8.73
N LEU A 857 42.14 -17.12 -7.57
CA LEU A 857 43.32 -17.85 -7.09
C LEU A 857 43.00 -19.25 -6.52
N GLU A 858 41.76 -19.51 -6.10
CA GLU A 858 41.29 -20.84 -5.67
C GLU A 858 40.98 -21.75 -6.86
N LEU A 859 40.43 -21.18 -7.94
CA LEU A 859 40.02 -21.89 -9.16
C LEU A 859 41.17 -22.06 -10.18
N TRP A 860 42.38 -21.58 -9.86
CA TRP A 860 43.54 -21.52 -10.76
C TRP A 860 43.96 -22.88 -11.35
N GLY A 861 43.78 -23.06 -12.68
CA GLY A 861 44.07 -24.32 -13.34
C GLY A 861 43.64 -24.41 -14.81
N ASP A 862 43.67 -25.63 -15.34
CA ASP A 862 42.90 -25.97 -16.54
C ASP A 862 41.44 -26.18 -16.09
N CYS A 863 40.45 -25.62 -16.80
CA CYS A 863 39.05 -25.80 -16.43
C CYS A 863 38.54 -27.25 -16.60
N PRO A 864 37.44 -27.61 -15.92
CA PRO A 864 36.54 -28.67 -16.41
C PRO A 864 36.16 -28.40 -17.87
N ASN A 865 35.91 -29.43 -18.69
CA ASN A 865 35.54 -29.19 -20.09
C ASN A 865 34.13 -28.56 -20.13
N THR A 866 34.04 -27.25 -20.30
CA THR A 866 32.79 -26.48 -20.42
C THR A 866 32.28 -26.34 -21.85
N SER A 867 32.97 -26.93 -22.83
CA SER A 867 32.28 -27.47 -24.01
C SER A 867 31.73 -28.85 -23.64
N GLY A 868 30.48 -29.17 -23.99
CA GLY A 868 29.94 -30.53 -23.81
C GLY A 868 30.73 -31.61 -24.58
N CYS A 869 31.67 -31.17 -25.42
CA CYS A 869 32.49 -31.98 -26.30
C CYS A 869 33.94 -32.11 -25.82
N ALA A 870 34.62 -33.19 -26.21
CA ALA A 870 36.00 -33.42 -25.83
C ALA A 870 36.96 -32.46 -26.55
N VAL A 871 38.15 -32.23 -25.97
CA VAL A 871 39.19 -31.36 -26.56
C VAL A 871 39.50 -31.74 -28.02
N GLY A 872 39.09 -30.89 -28.96
CA GLY A 872 39.19 -31.11 -30.42
C GLY A 872 37.85 -31.35 -31.13
N GLU A 873 36.75 -31.34 -30.39
CA GLU A 873 35.36 -31.41 -30.85
C GLU A 873 34.65 -30.06 -30.62
N ILE A 874 33.50 -29.88 -31.25
CA ILE A 874 32.60 -28.72 -31.18
C ILE A 874 31.16 -29.24 -31.23
N GLU A 875 30.23 -28.48 -30.65
CA GLU A 875 28.79 -28.78 -30.71
C GLU A 875 28.24 -28.47 -32.10
N ASP A 876 27.25 -29.26 -32.53
CA ASP A 876 26.51 -29.10 -33.78
C ASP A 876 25.27 -28.21 -33.59
N CYS A 877 24.46 -28.00 -34.64
CA CYS A 877 23.27 -27.16 -34.61
C CYS A 877 22.17 -27.64 -33.63
N PHE A 878 22.34 -28.81 -33.01
CA PHE A 878 21.44 -29.40 -32.02
C PHE A 878 22.14 -29.74 -30.68
N GLY A 879 23.37 -29.25 -30.46
CA GLY A 879 24.14 -29.48 -29.24
C GLY A 879 24.86 -30.84 -29.18
N ASN A 880 24.92 -31.60 -30.27
CA ASN A 880 25.67 -32.87 -30.32
C ASN A 880 27.13 -32.64 -30.66
N CYS A 881 28.02 -33.41 -30.06
CA CYS A 881 29.45 -33.22 -30.22
C CYS A 881 30.03 -33.91 -31.46
N ALA A 882 30.86 -33.20 -32.23
CA ALA A 882 31.59 -33.74 -33.38
C ALA A 882 32.99 -33.13 -33.52
N PRO A 883 33.95 -33.78 -34.22
CA PRO A 883 35.30 -33.25 -34.38
C PRO A 883 35.30 -31.89 -35.08
N ALA A 884 35.91 -30.87 -34.48
CA ALA A 884 36.00 -29.51 -35.06
C ALA A 884 36.83 -29.43 -36.36
N THR A 885 37.33 -30.57 -36.85
CA THR A 885 37.99 -30.74 -38.15
C THR A 885 37.03 -31.11 -39.28
N TRP A 886 35.74 -31.32 -39.00
CA TRP A 886 34.69 -31.62 -39.96
C TRP A 886 34.15 -30.33 -40.59
N LEU A 887 33.97 -29.29 -39.77
CA LEU A 887 33.76 -27.90 -40.21
C LEU A 887 34.75 -27.47 -41.31
N GLY A 888 34.24 -27.26 -42.53
CA GLY A 888 35.00 -26.79 -43.69
C GLY A 888 35.98 -27.82 -44.28
N ASP A 889 35.68 -29.13 -44.20
CA ASP A 889 36.57 -30.21 -44.68
C ASP A 889 36.47 -30.54 -46.19
N ALA A 890 35.58 -29.86 -46.91
CA ALA A 890 35.08 -30.13 -48.28
C ALA A 890 34.07 -31.29 -48.41
N THR A 891 33.43 -31.65 -47.30
CA THR A 891 32.20 -32.45 -47.19
C THR A 891 31.10 -31.55 -46.62
N CYS A 892 29.82 -31.89 -46.80
CA CYS A 892 28.73 -31.20 -46.14
C CYS A 892 28.18 -32.15 -45.08
N ASP A 893 28.29 -31.77 -43.81
CA ASP A 893 27.80 -32.51 -42.66
C ASP A 893 26.40 -31.99 -42.27
N ASP A 894 25.39 -32.38 -43.05
CA ASP A 894 23.97 -31.97 -42.93
C ASP A 894 23.09 -32.99 -42.20
N GLY A 895 23.65 -33.72 -41.22
CA GLY A 895 22.98 -34.83 -40.55
C GLY A 895 23.09 -36.18 -41.28
N GLU A 896 23.85 -36.32 -42.38
CA GLU A 896 24.11 -37.64 -43.00
C GLU A 896 25.08 -38.52 -42.17
N TYR A 897 25.99 -37.92 -41.40
CA TYR A 897 27.09 -38.63 -40.73
C TYR A 897 26.89 -38.75 -39.20
N GLU A 898 27.10 -39.96 -38.67
CA GLU A 898 27.05 -40.22 -37.22
C GLU A 898 28.42 -40.01 -36.54
N TYR A 899 28.46 -39.27 -35.44
CA TYR A 899 29.56 -39.28 -34.46
C TYR A 899 29.04 -39.62 -33.06
N ASN A 900 29.73 -40.51 -32.35
CA ASN A 900 29.34 -41.07 -31.05
C ASN A 900 27.90 -41.64 -30.92
N GLY A 901 27.16 -41.80 -32.03
CA GLY A 901 25.79 -42.33 -32.07
C GLY A 901 24.70 -41.28 -32.32
N PHE A 902 25.09 -40.02 -32.54
CA PHE A 902 24.22 -38.92 -32.93
C PHE A 902 24.53 -38.53 -34.39
N LEU A 903 23.51 -38.12 -35.14
CA LEU A 903 23.69 -37.51 -36.46
C LEU A 903 24.17 -36.08 -36.26
N ILE A 904 25.22 -35.68 -36.98
CA ILE A 904 25.88 -34.39 -36.82
C ILE A 904 25.43 -33.43 -37.91
N ASP A 905 24.90 -32.28 -37.51
CA ASP A 905 24.45 -31.23 -38.42
C ASP A 905 25.18 -29.90 -38.19
N PHE A 906 26.02 -29.49 -39.14
CA PHE A 906 26.64 -28.17 -39.23
C PHE A 906 25.98 -27.27 -40.31
N ASN A 907 24.88 -27.70 -40.92
CA ASN A 907 24.16 -27.02 -41.99
C ASN A 907 23.20 -25.91 -41.47
N CYS A 908 23.62 -25.17 -40.44
CA CYS A 908 22.91 -23.99 -39.95
C CYS A 908 23.74 -22.71 -40.07
N VAL A 909 23.07 -21.58 -39.85
CA VAL A 909 23.62 -20.22 -40.04
C VAL A 909 24.80 -19.94 -39.11
N GLU A 910 24.81 -20.53 -37.91
CA GLU A 910 25.85 -20.31 -36.90
C GLU A 910 27.21 -20.87 -37.33
N PHE A 911 27.20 -22.00 -38.05
CA PHE A 911 28.37 -22.64 -38.64
C PHE A 911 28.62 -22.23 -40.10
N ALA A 912 27.92 -21.18 -40.57
CA ALA A 912 27.98 -20.66 -41.93
C ALA A 912 27.69 -21.71 -43.02
N PHE A 913 26.82 -22.69 -42.70
CA PHE A 913 26.56 -23.88 -43.52
C PHE A 913 27.85 -24.67 -43.76
N ASP A 914 28.42 -25.22 -42.68
CA ASP A 914 29.66 -26.00 -42.70
C ASP A 914 30.87 -25.24 -43.33
N ASP A 915 31.15 -24.03 -42.83
CA ASP A 915 32.10 -23.04 -43.38
C ASP A 915 31.98 -22.80 -44.92
N GLY A 916 30.78 -23.05 -45.46
CA GLY A 916 30.43 -22.90 -46.87
C GLY A 916 30.57 -24.15 -47.74
N ASP A 917 30.76 -25.34 -47.15
CA ASP A 917 30.73 -26.62 -47.87
C ASP A 917 29.31 -27.19 -48.04
N CYS A 918 28.38 -26.85 -47.14
CA CYS A 918 26.94 -27.00 -47.38
C CYS A 918 26.40 -25.81 -48.17
N VAL A 919 25.38 -26.04 -49.02
CA VAL A 919 24.90 -25.06 -50.00
C VAL A 919 23.42 -24.75 -49.79
N ASP A 920 23.13 -23.48 -49.49
CA ASP A 920 21.80 -22.88 -49.54
C ASP A 920 21.08 -23.24 -50.85
N CYS A 921 19.76 -23.44 -50.78
CA CYS A 921 18.97 -23.87 -51.93
C CYS A 921 19.12 -22.89 -53.10
N ASN A 922 19.13 -23.39 -54.34
CA ASN A 922 19.34 -22.51 -55.50
C ASN A 922 18.27 -21.40 -55.55
N GLU A 923 18.52 -20.30 -56.28
CA GLU A 923 17.64 -19.09 -56.38
C GLU A 923 16.16 -19.33 -56.79
N ASN A 924 15.74 -20.58 -57.03
CA ASN A 924 14.36 -20.98 -57.37
C ASN A 924 13.89 -22.21 -56.55
N GLU A 925 14.62 -22.59 -55.51
CA GLU A 925 14.37 -23.70 -54.59
C GLU A 925 14.23 -23.15 -53.17
N ILE A 926 13.56 -23.91 -52.30
CA ILE A 926 13.37 -23.66 -50.87
C ILE A 926 13.67 -24.96 -50.11
N PRO A 927 14.11 -24.91 -48.84
CA PRO A 927 14.12 -26.10 -48.01
C PRO A 927 12.69 -26.62 -47.81
N ASP A 928 12.57 -27.92 -47.55
CA ASP A 928 11.35 -28.56 -47.07
C ASP A 928 11.32 -28.57 -45.53
N CYS A 929 10.32 -29.20 -44.92
CA CYS A 929 10.18 -29.28 -43.45
C CYS A 929 11.35 -30.00 -42.74
N PHE A 930 12.26 -30.63 -43.49
CA PHE A 930 13.47 -31.30 -43.01
C PHE A 930 14.75 -30.76 -43.70
N GLY A 931 14.71 -29.54 -44.25
CA GLY A 931 15.88 -28.89 -44.86
C GLY A 931 16.20 -29.30 -46.31
N ASN A 932 15.48 -30.25 -46.91
CA ASN A 932 15.77 -30.72 -48.26
C ASN A 932 15.32 -29.71 -49.30
N CYS A 933 16.23 -29.22 -50.13
CA CYS A 933 15.88 -28.28 -51.20
C CYS A 933 14.89 -28.88 -52.22
N CYS A 934 13.74 -28.24 -52.41
CA CYS A 934 12.73 -28.52 -53.43
C CYS A 934 12.37 -27.25 -54.24
N PRO A 935 11.74 -27.33 -55.42
CA PRO A 935 11.36 -26.15 -56.18
C PRO A 935 10.34 -25.28 -55.44
N ALA A 936 10.58 -23.97 -55.33
CA ALA A 936 9.67 -23.03 -54.67
C ALA A 936 8.27 -22.91 -55.31
N THR A 937 8.05 -23.59 -56.44
CA THR A 937 6.78 -23.68 -57.17
C THR A 937 5.91 -24.86 -56.74
N TRP A 938 6.33 -25.68 -55.77
CA TRP A 938 5.58 -26.84 -55.28
C TRP A 938 4.54 -26.44 -54.22
N ILE A 939 4.84 -25.44 -53.36
CA ILE A 939 3.86 -24.87 -52.43
C ILE A 939 2.57 -24.43 -53.16
N GLY A 940 1.45 -25.07 -52.81
CA GLY A 940 0.12 -24.73 -53.31
C GLY A 940 -0.09 -25.03 -54.80
N ASP A 941 0.55 -26.08 -55.34
CA ASP A 941 0.46 -26.45 -56.77
C ASP A 941 -0.79 -27.30 -57.13
N GLY A 942 -1.55 -27.74 -56.12
CA GLY A 942 -2.73 -28.59 -56.23
C GLY A 942 -2.50 -30.07 -55.86
N PHE A 943 -1.31 -30.42 -55.35
CA PHE A 943 -0.95 -31.71 -54.77
C PHE A 943 -0.44 -31.50 -53.34
N CYS A 944 -0.39 -32.58 -52.55
CA CYS A 944 0.11 -32.55 -51.18
C CYS A 944 1.44 -33.30 -51.13
N ASP A 945 2.54 -32.56 -51.01
CA ASP A 945 3.90 -33.08 -50.89
C ASP A 945 4.16 -33.55 -49.45
N ASP A 946 3.58 -34.70 -49.10
CA ASP A 946 3.67 -35.37 -47.79
C ASP A 946 4.82 -36.39 -47.68
N GLY A 947 5.89 -36.21 -48.46
CA GLY A 947 6.93 -37.22 -48.68
C GLY A 947 6.56 -38.27 -49.73
N SER A 948 5.49 -38.06 -50.50
CA SER A 948 5.12 -38.94 -51.62
C SER A 948 5.90 -38.67 -52.92
N ASP A 949 6.41 -37.45 -53.10
CA ASP A 949 7.23 -37.05 -54.24
C ASP A 949 8.72 -36.86 -53.89
N ILE A 950 9.58 -36.94 -54.90
CA ILE A 950 11.05 -37.01 -54.75
C ILE A 950 11.72 -35.94 -55.60
N TYR A 951 12.55 -35.11 -54.97
CA TYR A 951 13.39 -34.12 -55.65
C TYR A 951 14.87 -34.30 -55.26
N ASN A 952 15.76 -34.18 -56.25
CA ASN A 952 17.21 -34.46 -56.15
C ASN A 952 17.67 -35.81 -55.53
N GLY A 953 16.75 -36.66 -55.09
CA GLY A 953 17.03 -37.96 -54.45
C GLY A 953 16.29 -38.15 -53.13
N ASN A 954 15.83 -37.05 -52.52
CA ASN A 954 15.21 -37.01 -51.19
C ASN A 954 13.68 -36.91 -51.34
N PHE A 955 12.96 -37.48 -50.38
CA PHE A 955 11.50 -37.30 -50.29
C PHE A 955 11.21 -35.91 -49.74
N ILE A 956 10.29 -35.19 -50.38
CA ILE A 956 9.99 -33.79 -50.05
C ILE A 956 8.74 -33.70 -49.18
N PHE A 957 8.83 -32.97 -48.08
CA PHE A 957 7.77 -32.74 -47.11
C PHE A 957 7.47 -31.24 -46.99
N LEU A 958 6.34 -30.79 -47.52
CA LEU A 958 5.81 -29.42 -47.35
C LEU A 958 4.59 -29.39 -46.41
N ASN A 959 4.19 -30.54 -45.89
CA ASN A 959 3.06 -30.74 -44.99
C ASN A 959 3.35 -30.34 -43.52
N CYS A 960 3.92 -29.15 -43.30
CA CYS A 960 4.08 -28.55 -41.97
C CYS A 960 3.53 -27.12 -41.93
N GLU A 961 3.28 -26.63 -40.71
CA GLU A 961 2.69 -25.31 -40.45
C GLU A 961 3.51 -24.15 -41.09
N ALA A 962 4.84 -24.29 -41.16
CA ALA A 962 5.73 -23.30 -41.79
C ALA A 962 5.42 -23.02 -43.27
N TYR A 963 4.75 -23.94 -43.96
CA TYR A 963 4.32 -23.81 -45.36
C TYR A 963 2.80 -23.78 -45.55
N ASP A 964 2.04 -23.49 -44.47
CA ASP A 964 0.57 -23.50 -44.47
C ASP A 964 -0.01 -24.83 -44.99
N TRP A 965 0.61 -25.95 -44.58
CA TRP A 965 0.25 -27.30 -45.02
C TRP A 965 0.23 -27.42 -46.55
N ASP A 966 1.40 -27.14 -47.15
CA ASP A 966 1.60 -27.10 -48.59
C ASP A 966 0.67 -26.10 -49.31
N GLY A 967 0.58 -24.87 -48.78
CA GLY A 967 -0.31 -23.83 -49.31
C GLY A 967 -1.82 -24.16 -49.21
N GLY A 968 -2.18 -25.08 -48.31
CA GLY A 968 -3.53 -25.57 -48.08
C GLY A 968 -3.93 -26.79 -48.92
N ASP A 969 -2.99 -27.43 -49.63
CA ASP A 969 -3.26 -28.65 -50.39
C ASP A 969 -3.11 -29.94 -49.55
N CYS A 970 -2.40 -29.89 -48.41
CA CYS A 970 -2.39 -30.94 -47.38
C CYS A 970 -3.43 -30.71 -46.26
N GLU A 971 -3.83 -31.77 -45.55
CA GLU A 971 -4.56 -31.63 -44.27
C GLU A 971 -3.57 -31.61 -43.08
N PRO A 972 -3.84 -30.80 -42.02
CA PRO A 972 -3.09 -30.80 -40.76
C PRO A 972 -3.11 -32.11 -39.97
#